data_AF-A0A850S006-F1
#
_entry.id   AF-A0A850S006-F1
#
_cell.length_a   1.000
_cell.length_b   1.000
_cell.length_c   1.000
_cell.angle_alpha   90.00
_cell.angle_beta   90.00
_cell.angle_gamma   90.00
#
_symmetry.space_group_name_H-M   'P 1'
#
loop_
_entity.id
_entity.type
_entity.pdbx_description
1 polymer ?
#
loop_
_entity_poly.entity_id
_entity_poly.type
_entity_poly.pdbx_seq_one_letter_code
_entity_poly.pdbx_strand_id
1 'polypeptide(L)'
;MIMANTISSQVTGIAGFDTAAAVEGLLSFQKLELSLAQSRQESELAKQDALTTIRDALASFRSTATSLANKNEFFGYTASLSSDSATVSASTLLDVSGTNSVSAGQHTIVVEQLAQAQRLASSVAVKDNTGTAATSDTTALNLSGTFVIEGATITVAVGDSLQDIAANINQANTGAAATGVSASVVKVSDSDFRLTLVADATGSTGYTLSGADLDAAGSLANLQLGATGQANQRQTVLAAQDAQISVDGLTLTRSSNTISDVLSGVTFTLKQSDPTVSVNMTVGVDEVSLRDSVQSFVDGYNSVQSLINEQFVFDEATGQSGILSGEALLRNLQNSLSSTLLQTVPGLASDRNSLVSIGVEPDQYGQLSINDNLFAPILASDPNTIRDLFVASGSSTNSKMQFLIHGDNSTSGTYSVNVTQAATQASVTGSADLTVALASDQTVTLTETGSARQAVVNLTAGQTQNAIISALNTEFQRVATEQHNLSTALTVGGLPATGSNLFNDLALGVSVGDTIAITGTTRTGQAVNSSYTVLDPASDTISGLLSAIQSAYNQQVIASLDVNGNVQITDIQSGDSQLSISLTANNEGGGTLAFGSDTVVTEGRYAMNIEAVIAGNGVKIQSVGYGSSSGFSIAQSVDGLGIADQSASGLDVLGTINGLAATGKGQLLQGTDGIVDGMGVYYTGTTTGVIDLTVGIGIGARFDGQLSLFTNPITGLFQNRQQASMDIYTTLADRIAAMEAQMVSQRELLTRQFTEMQQVLSGLQRSGDFLTAQINAQNARNN
;
A
#
# COMPACT_ATOMS: atom_id res chain seq x y z
N MET A 1 -71.61 -32.95 -80.76
CA MET A 1 -71.36 -33.30 -79.33
C MET A 1 -69.86 -33.24 -78.99
N ILE A 2 -69.15 -32.20 -79.46
CA ILE A 2 -67.69 -31.99 -79.23
C ILE A 2 -67.42 -30.58 -78.64
N MET A 3 -68.43 -29.74 -78.46
CA MET A 3 -68.27 -28.35 -77.96
C MET A 3 -68.68 -28.13 -76.50
N ALA A 4 -68.98 -29.19 -75.74
CA ALA A 4 -69.29 -29.07 -74.30
C ALA A 4 -68.11 -29.44 -73.39
N ASN A 5 -67.01 -29.97 -73.96
CA ASN A 5 -65.89 -30.52 -73.20
C ASN A 5 -64.61 -29.66 -73.23
N THR A 6 -64.69 -28.44 -73.77
CA THR A 6 -63.52 -27.55 -73.94
C THR A 6 -63.61 -26.24 -73.16
N ILE A 7 -64.74 -25.95 -72.50
CA ILE A 7 -64.91 -24.76 -71.66
C ILE A 7 -64.89 -25.10 -70.15
N SER A 8 -65.16 -26.35 -69.77
CA SER A 8 -65.06 -26.81 -68.38
C SER A 8 -63.60 -27.10 -67.93
N SER A 9 -62.66 -27.24 -68.87
CA SER A 9 -61.27 -27.61 -68.58
C SER A 9 -60.29 -26.43 -68.46
N GLN A 10 -60.75 -25.17 -68.50
CA GLN A 10 -59.88 -24.00 -68.32
C GLN A 10 -60.22 -23.15 -67.08
N VAL A 11 -61.17 -23.56 -66.24
CA VAL A 11 -61.58 -22.79 -65.04
C VAL A 11 -61.49 -23.60 -63.73
N THR A 12 -61.10 -24.87 -63.79
CA THR A 12 -60.95 -25.76 -62.61
C THR A 12 -59.53 -25.82 -62.03
N GLY A 13 -58.58 -25.01 -62.52
CA GLY A 13 -57.17 -25.04 -62.10
C GLY A 13 -56.73 -24.04 -61.01
N ILE A 14 -57.64 -23.26 -60.41
CA ILE A 14 -57.27 -22.16 -59.47
C ILE A 14 -57.59 -22.51 -58.00
N ALA A 15 -58.27 -23.63 -57.73
CA ALA A 15 -58.46 -24.14 -56.37
C ALA A 15 -57.16 -24.79 -55.84
N GLY A 16 -56.19 -23.95 -55.47
CA GLY A 16 -54.90 -24.40 -54.93
C GLY A 16 -53.71 -23.46 -55.19
N PHE A 17 -53.91 -22.24 -55.71
CA PHE A 17 -52.80 -21.29 -55.84
C PHE A 17 -52.28 -20.89 -54.45
N ASP A 18 -51.14 -21.47 -54.06
CA ASP A 18 -50.45 -21.16 -52.81
C ASP A 18 -49.80 -19.78 -52.91
N THR A 19 -50.60 -18.76 -52.61
CA THR A 19 -50.15 -17.37 -52.52
C THR A 19 -49.00 -17.19 -51.54
N ALA A 20 -48.90 -18.02 -50.49
CA ALA A 20 -47.81 -17.91 -49.55
C ALA A 20 -46.49 -18.37 -50.18
N ALA A 21 -46.48 -19.48 -50.93
CA ALA A 21 -45.32 -19.95 -51.66
C ALA A 21 -44.85 -18.97 -52.76
N ALA A 22 -45.77 -18.30 -53.45
CA ALA A 22 -45.43 -17.30 -54.48
C ALA A 22 -44.81 -16.03 -53.87
N VAL A 23 -45.36 -15.53 -52.76
CA VAL A 23 -44.79 -14.39 -52.01
C VAL A 23 -43.40 -14.74 -51.47
N GLU A 24 -43.22 -15.95 -50.94
CA GLU A 24 -41.95 -16.45 -50.43
C GLU A 24 -40.87 -16.58 -51.53
N GLY A 25 -41.24 -17.08 -52.72
CA GLY A 25 -40.33 -17.14 -53.87
C GLY A 25 -39.86 -15.76 -54.33
N LEU A 26 -40.72 -14.74 -54.28
CA LEU A 26 -40.39 -13.36 -54.66
C LEU A 26 -39.50 -12.65 -53.63
N LEU A 27 -39.55 -13.04 -52.35
CA LEU A 27 -38.69 -12.49 -51.28
C LEU A 27 -37.33 -13.20 -51.17
N SER A 28 -37.08 -14.26 -51.95
CA SER A 28 -35.86 -15.09 -51.86
C SER A 28 -34.55 -14.32 -52.02
N PHE A 29 -34.50 -13.33 -52.93
CA PHE A 29 -33.32 -12.49 -53.13
C PHE A 29 -33.02 -11.62 -51.91
N GLN A 30 -34.04 -11.02 -51.28
CA GLN A 30 -33.87 -10.21 -50.08
C GLN A 30 -33.47 -11.06 -48.86
N LYS A 31 -33.99 -12.29 -48.78
CA LYS A 31 -33.53 -13.27 -47.77
C LYS A 31 -32.05 -13.60 -47.92
N LEU A 32 -31.55 -13.71 -49.16
CA LEU A 32 -30.13 -13.92 -49.41
C LEU A 32 -29.28 -12.72 -48.98
N GLU A 33 -29.70 -11.49 -49.33
CA GLU A 33 -28.99 -10.27 -48.90
C GLU A 33 -28.98 -10.09 -47.38
N LEU A 34 -30.12 -10.37 -46.73
CA LEU A 34 -30.24 -10.36 -45.27
C LEU A 34 -29.32 -11.39 -44.62
N SER A 35 -29.34 -12.63 -45.11
CA SER A 35 -28.47 -13.71 -44.60
C SER A 35 -26.99 -13.38 -44.77
N LEU A 36 -26.61 -12.77 -45.90
CA LEU A 36 -25.23 -12.32 -46.11
C LEU A 36 -24.84 -11.19 -45.15
N ALA A 37 -25.73 -10.24 -44.89
CA ALA A 37 -25.47 -9.16 -43.94
C ALA A 37 -25.38 -9.68 -42.50
N GLN A 38 -26.25 -10.60 -42.10
CA GLN A 38 -26.23 -11.27 -40.79
C GLN A 38 -24.91 -12.06 -40.61
N SER A 39 -24.52 -12.85 -41.62
CA SER A 39 -23.24 -13.57 -41.58
C SER A 39 -22.02 -12.64 -41.47
N ARG A 40 -22.06 -11.49 -42.15
CA ARG A 40 -21.03 -10.45 -41.99
C ARG A 40 -21.04 -9.84 -40.59
N GLN A 41 -22.22 -9.59 -40.02
CA GLN A 41 -22.36 -9.04 -38.67
C GLN A 41 -21.79 -10.02 -37.62
N GLU A 42 -22.12 -11.31 -37.72
CA GLU A 42 -21.55 -12.36 -36.88
C GLU A 42 -20.02 -12.46 -37.03
N SER A 43 -19.51 -12.32 -38.25
CA SER A 43 -18.07 -12.29 -38.50
C SER A 43 -17.37 -11.09 -37.83
N GLU A 44 -17.97 -9.90 -37.86
CA GLU A 44 -17.42 -8.73 -37.17
C GLU A 44 -17.46 -8.88 -35.64
N LEU A 45 -18.52 -9.47 -35.08
CA LEU A 45 -18.58 -9.77 -33.65
C LEU A 45 -17.48 -10.76 -33.24
N ALA A 46 -17.30 -11.85 -33.99
CA ALA A 46 -16.24 -12.83 -33.73
C ALA A 46 -14.83 -12.22 -33.84
N LYS A 47 -14.61 -11.26 -34.76
CA LYS A 47 -13.34 -10.51 -34.83
C LYS A 47 -13.11 -9.68 -33.57
N GLN A 48 -14.14 -9.03 -33.04
CA GLN A 48 -14.02 -8.22 -31.83
C GLN A 48 -13.68 -9.07 -30.61
N ASP A 49 -14.29 -10.25 -30.48
CA ASP A 49 -13.99 -11.19 -29.40
C ASP A 49 -12.53 -11.69 -29.50
N ALA A 50 -12.07 -12.03 -30.71
CA ALA A 50 -10.69 -12.44 -30.94
C ALA A 50 -9.68 -11.31 -30.67
N LEU A 51 -9.97 -10.08 -31.11
CA LEU A 51 -9.14 -8.90 -30.84
C LEU A 51 -9.08 -8.58 -29.33
N THR A 52 -10.20 -8.72 -28.63
CA THR A 52 -10.28 -8.52 -27.18
C THR A 52 -9.42 -9.55 -26.44
N THR A 53 -9.51 -10.82 -26.84
CA THR A 53 -8.70 -11.91 -26.26
C THR A 53 -7.20 -11.64 -26.43
N ILE A 54 -6.76 -11.23 -27.62
CA ILE A 54 -5.36 -10.88 -27.88
C ILE A 54 -4.93 -9.64 -27.08
N ARG A 55 -5.78 -8.61 -27.03
CA ARG A 55 -5.53 -7.40 -26.23
C ARG A 55 -5.35 -7.73 -24.75
N ASP A 56 -6.19 -8.58 -24.19
CA ASP A 56 -6.13 -8.95 -22.78
C ASP A 56 -4.86 -9.76 -22.46
N ALA A 57 -4.48 -10.68 -23.35
CA ALA A 57 -3.21 -11.38 -23.25
C ALA A 57 -2.01 -10.43 -23.35
N LEU A 58 -2.04 -9.45 -24.26
CA LEU A 58 -1.01 -8.41 -24.37
C LEU A 58 -0.94 -7.52 -23.13
N ALA A 59 -2.08 -7.15 -22.55
CA ALA A 59 -2.13 -6.35 -21.34
C ALA A 59 -1.58 -7.12 -20.13
N SER A 60 -1.88 -8.42 -20.03
CA SER A 60 -1.30 -9.32 -19.03
C SER A 60 0.23 -9.44 -19.19
N PHE A 61 0.70 -9.67 -20.42
CA PHE A 61 2.14 -9.72 -20.72
C PHE A 61 2.83 -8.36 -20.46
N ARG A 62 2.18 -7.24 -20.77
CA ARG A 62 2.71 -5.91 -20.43
C ARG A 62 2.87 -5.75 -18.92
N SER A 63 1.91 -6.23 -18.13
CA SER A 63 1.99 -6.20 -16.66
C SER A 63 3.21 -6.96 -16.14
N THR A 64 3.46 -8.18 -16.64
CA THR A 64 4.63 -8.98 -16.24
C THR A 64 5.94 -8.31 -16.68
N ALA A 65 5.99 -7.74 -17.89
CA ALA A 65 7.14 -6.99 -18.38
C ALA A 65 7.42 -5.72 -17.55
N THR A 66 6.37 -5.01 -17.11
CA THR A 66 6.49 -3.80 -16.26
C THR A 66 7.02 -4.15 -14.88
N SER A 67 6.53 -5.25 -14.28
CA SER A 67 7.04 -5.76 -13.00
C SER A 67 8.55 -6.03 -13.08
N LEU A 68 9.01 -6.72 -14.13
CA LEU A 68 10.43 -6.97 -14.37
C LEU A 68 11.24 -5.72 -14.77
N ALA A 69 10.58 -4.64 -15.21
CA ALA A 69 11.23 -3.37 -15.49
C ALA A 69 11.49 -2.54 -14.21
N ASN A 70 10.81 -2.86 -13.10
CA ASN A 70 10.93 -2.10 -11.86
C ASN A 70 12.18 -2.50 -11.07
N LYS A 71 13.21 -1.64 -11.12
CA LYS A 71 14.48 -1.85 -10.40
C LYS A 71 14.32 -2.12 -8.90
N ASN A 72 13.35 -1.46 -8.26
CA ASN A 72 13.19 -1.50 -6.81
C ASN A 72 12.46 -2.76 -6.33
N GLU A 73 11.64 -3.36 -7.19
CA GLU A 73 10.84 -4.54 -6.87
C GLU A 73 11.39 -5.81 -7.55
N PHE A 74 12.48 -5.69 -8.32
CA PHE A 74 12.99 -6.79 -9.12
C PHE A 74 13.45 -8.00 -8.30
N PHE A 75 14.07 -7.77 -7.14
CA PHE A 75 14.54 -8.84 -6.27
C PHE A 75 13.63 -9.02 -5.07
N GLY A 76 13.08 -10.22 -4.94
CA GLY A 76 12.72 -10.77 -3.64
C GLY A 76 13.97 -11.22 -2.90
N TYR A 77 13.95 -11.13 -1.58
CA TYR A 77 15.03 -11.60 -0.72
C TYR A 77 14.50 -12.68 0.22
N THR A 78 15.26 -13.75 0.37
CA THR A 78 14.94 -14.86 1.27
C THR A 78 16.08 -15.11 2.25
N ALA A 79 15.74 -15.53 3.46
CA ALA A 79 16.70 -16.01 4.44
C ALA A 79 16.84 -17.53 4.32
N SER A 80 18.05 -17.98 4.02
CA SER A 80 18.43 -19.38 4.18
C SER A 80 19.06 -19.58 5.56
N LEU A 81 18.69 -20.68 6.22
CA LEU A 81 19.20 -21.02 7.54
C LEU A 81 20.01 -22.31 7.45
N SER A 82 21.22 -22.28 8.00
CA SER A 82 22.06 -23.46 8.17
C SER A 82 22.49 -23.59 9.63
N SER A 83 22.57 -24.83 10.11
CA SER A 83 23.06 -25.14 11.45
C SER A 83 24.52 -25.55 11.37
N ASP A 84 25.31 -25.17 12.37
CA ASP A 84 26.68 -25.68 12.56
C ASP A 84 26.70 -27.12 13.12
N SER A 85 25.55 -27.63 13.54
CA SER A 85 25.38 -28.99 14.06
C SER A 85 24.94 -29.97 12.98
N ALA A 86 25.54 -31.16 12.98
CA ALA A 86 25.14 -32.26 12.10
C ALA A 86 23.83 -32.96 12.51
N THR A 87 23.34 -32.73 13.74
CA THR A 87 22.17 -33.43 14.29
C THR A 87 20.96 -32.52 14.50
N VAL A 88 21.18 -31.22 14.67
CA VAL A 88 20.12 -30.23 14.90
C VAL A 88 19.97 -29.39 13.66
N SER A 89 18.78 -29.40 13.06
CA SER A 89 18.47 -28.56 11.89
C SER A 89 18.10 -27.15 12.32
N ALA A 90 18.47 -26.13 11.55
CA ALA A 90 18.16 -24.75 11.91
C ALA A 90 16.65 -24.49 12.09
N SER A 91 15.83 -25.09 11.23
CA SER A 91 14.36 -24.96 11.26
C SER A 91 13.67 -25.56 12.49
N THR A 92 14.37 -26.39 13.28
CA THR A 92 13.85 -26.86 14.58
C THR A 92 14.08 -25.83 15.68
N LEU A 93 15.09 -24.96 15.55
CA LEU A 93 15.43 -23.92 16.52
C LEU A 93 14.67 -22.63 16.25
N LEU A 94 14.66 -22.16 14.99
CA LEU A 94 14.00 -20.92 14.60
C LEU A 94 13.58 -20.91 13.13
N ASP A 95 12.56 -20.10 12.83
CA ASP A 95 12.21 -19.69 11.46
C ASP A 95 12.45 -18.18 11.28
N VAL A 96 12.61 -17.77 10.03
CA VAL A 96 12.78 -16.38 9.62
C VAL A 96 11.77 -16.00 8.55
N SER A 97 11.20 -14.80 8.65
CA SER A 97 10.31 -14.21 7.64
C SER A 97 10.50 -12.69 7.53
N GLY A 98 9.81 -12.07 6.57
CA GLY A 98 9.78 -10.61 6.38
C GLY A 98 10.88 -10.04 5.47
N THR A 99 11.77 -10.86 4.94
CA THR A 99 13.07 -10.48 4.37
C THR A 99 13.08 -9.59 3.12
N ASN A 100 11.92 -9.27 2.54
CA ASN A 100 11.79 -8.61 1.24
C ASN A 100 12.36 -7.18 1.14
N SER A 101 12.66 -6.52 2.27
CA SER A 101 13.22 -5.16 2.31
C SER A 101 14.63 -5.12 2.91
N VAL A 102 15.26 -6.28 3.06
CA VAL A 102 16.53 -6.43 3.77
C VAL A 102 17.66 -6.52 2.75
N SER A 103 18.77 -5.84 3.02
CA SER A 103 19.98 -5.99 2.20
C SER A 103 20.59 -7.37 2.40
N ALA A 104 21.25 -7.91 1.37
CA ALA A 104 21.96 -9.17 1.48
C ALA A 104 23.01 -9.12 2.60
N GLY A 105 23.11 -10.20 3.38
CA GLY A 105 23.95 -10.24 4.57
C GLY A 105 23.96 -11.60 5.23
N GLN A 106 24.92 -11.82 6.12
CA GLN A 106 25.04 -13.03 6.93
C GLN A 106 25.01 -12.66 8.41
N HIS A 107 24.29 -13.44 9.20
CA HIS A 107 24.16 -13.27 10.64
C HIS A 107 24.29 -14.62 11.34
N THR A 108 24.99 -14.66 12.46
CA THR A 108 25.07 -15.84 13.32
C THR A 108 24.13 -15.67 14.50
N ILE A 109 23.25 -16.66 14.71
CA ILE A 109 22.18 -16.61 15.69
C ILE A 109 22.30 -17.79 16.64
N VAL A 110 22.17 -17.56 17.95
CA VAL A 110 22.09 -18.62 18.96
C VAL A 110 20.82 -18.41 19.78
N VAL A 111 19.96 -19.44 19.86
CA VAL A 111 18.75 -19.41 20.68
C VAL A 111 19.07 -19.98 22.05
N GLU A 112 19.33 -19.09 23.01
CA GLU A 112 19.75 -19.48 24.36
C GLU A 112 18.57 -19.92 25.22
N GLN A 113 17.44 -19.22 25.11
CA GLN A 113 16.24 -19.45 25.91
C GLN A 113 14.98 -18.99 25.18
N LEU A 114 13.85 -19.68 25.38
CA LEU A 114 12.53 -19.25 24.90
C LEU A 114 11.78 -18.42 25.94
N ALA A 115 10.95 -17.50 25.46
CA ALA A 115 9.96 -16.82 26.28
C ALA A 115 8.88 -17.82 26.73
N GLN A 116 8.48 -17.74 28.00
CA GLN A 116 7.43 -18.60 28.56
C GLN A 116 6.35 -17.76 29.23
N ALA A 117 5.11 -18.20 29.07
CA ALA A 117 3.95 -17.63 29.73
C ALA A 117 3.83 -18.22 31.14
N GLN A 118 3.60 -17.36 32.13
CA GLN A 118 3.45 -17.82 33.51
C GLN A 118 2.24 -18.74 33.65
N ARG A 119 2.42 -19.87 34.35
CA ARG A 119 1.33 -20.77 34.72
C ARG A 119 1.35 -21.06 36.21
N LEU A 120 0.28 -20.67 36.89
CA LEU A 120 0.05 -20.97 38.30
C LEU A 120 -1.10 -21.97 38.43
N ALA A 121 -1.06 -22.76 39.48
CA ALA A 121 -2.15 -23.65 39.85
C ALA A 121 -2.38 -23.63 41.36
N SER A 122 -3.58 -24.05 41.76
CA SER A 122 -3.85 -24.39 43.16
C SER A 122 -2.78 -25.35 43.69
N SER A 123 -2.23 -25.06 44.88
CA SER A 123 -1.13 -25.84 45.46
C SER A 123 -1.51 -27.29 45.78
N VAL A 124 -2.77 -27.49 46.16
CA VAL A 124 -3.43 -28.78 46.39
C VAL A 124 -4.86 -28.74 45.87
N ALA A 125 -5.62 -29.82 46.04
CA ALA A 125 -7.05 -29.87 45.71
C ALA A 125 -7.81 -28.69 46.34
N VAL A 126 -8.60 -27.98 45.53
CA VAL A 126 -9.49 -26.92 46.00
C VAL A 126 -10.54 -27.50 46.95
N LYS A 127 -10.88 -26.75 47.99
CA LYS A 127 -11.79 -27.17 49.06
C LYS A 127 -13.02 -26.28 49.11
N ASP A 128 -14.12 -26.82 49.63
CA ASP A 128 -15.32 -26.06 49.97
C ASP A 128 -15.14 -25.25 51.27
N ASN A 129 -16.16 -24.49 51.68
CA ASN A 129 -16.15 -23.71 52.93
C ASN A 129 -15.99 -24.56 54.22
N THR A 130 -16.21 -25.88 54.16
CA THR A 130 -15.99 -26.80 55.29
C THR A 130 -14.57 -27.37 55.35
N GLY A 131 -13.74 -27.07 54.34
CA GLY A 131 -12.40 -27.61 54.20
C GLY A 131 -12.37 -29.00 53.55
N THR A 132 -13.47 -29.46 52.97
CA THR A 132 -13.56 -30.75 52.25
C THR A 132 -13.11 -30.54 50.80
N ALA A 133 -12.27 -31.43 50.27
CA ALA A 133 -11.82 -31.35 48.88
C ALA A 133 -13.01 -31.45 47.91
N ALA A 134 -13.01 -30.61 46.89
CA ALA A 134 -14.02 -30.64 45.83
C ALA A 134 -13.98 -32.00 45.11
N THR A 135 -15.15 -32.64 45.00
CA THR A 135 -15.33 -33.93 44.33
C THR A 135 -15.88 -33.78 42.90
N SER A 136 -16.25 -32.56 42.52
CA SER A 136 -16.71 -32.15 41.19
C SER A 136 -16.38 -30.67 40.96
N ASP A 137 -16.24 -30.30 39.70
CA ASP A 137 -15.98 -28.94 39.24
C ASP A 137 -17.26 -28.10 39.04
N THR A 138 -18.46 -28.71 39.06
CA THR A 138 -19.77 -28.04 38.92
C THR A 138 -20.54 -27.87 40.22
N THR A 139 -20.08 -28.50 41.31
CA THR A 139 -20.68 -28.32 42.64
C THR A 139 -20.24 -27.00 43.24
N ALA A 140 -21.18 -26.23 43.80
CA ALA A 140 -20.90 -24.98 44.49
C ALA A 140 -19.92 -25.19 45.67
N LEU A 141 -18.88 -24.35 45.74
CA LEU A 141 -17.87 -24.42 46.80
C LEU A 141 -18.34 -23.77 48.11
N ASN A 142 -19.43 -22.99 48.07
CA ASN A 142 -19.96 -22.22 49.20
C ASN A 142 -18.95 -21.21 49.77
N LEU A 143 -17.97 -20.78 48.97
CA LEU A 143 -17.00 -19.73 49.31
C LEU A 143 -17.55 -18.35 48.92
N SER A 144 -17.08 -17.30 49.57
CA SER A 144 -17.43 -15.93 49.16
C SER A 144 -16.32 -14.95 49.46
N GLY A 145 -16.00 -14.08 48.51
CA GLY A 145 -14.94 -13.09 48.66
C GLY A 145 -14.54 -12.50 47.32
N THR A 146 -13.47 -11.71 47.34
CA THR A 146 -12.93 -11.07 46.15
C THR A 146 -11.41 -11.14 46.12
N PHE A 147 -10.86 -11.16 44.92
CA PHE A 147 -9.43 -11.04 44.70
C PHE A 147 -9.17 -10.29 43.40
N VAL A 148 -7.92 -9.93 43.14
CA VAL A 148 -7.55 -9.07 42.02
C VAL A 148 -6.51 -9.76 41.14
N ILE A 149 -6.76 -9.74 39.83
CA ILE A 149 -5.82 -10.15 38.78
C ILE A 149 -5.56 -8.93 37.90
N GLU A 150 -4.30 -8.50 37.75
CA GLU A 150 -3.94 -7.36 36.88
C GLU A 150 -4.83 -6.11 37.09
N GLY A 151 -5.18 -5.82 38.34
CA GLY A 151 -6.05 -4.70 38.70
C GLY A 151 -7.56 -4.94 38.54
N ALA A 152 -7.99 -6.02 37.87
CA ALA A 152 -9.40 -6.40 37.76
C ALA A 152 -9.86 -7.23 38.97
N THR A 153 -11.03 -6.87 39.52
CA THR A 153 -11.61 -7.58 40.67
C THR A 153 -12.42 -8.80 40.21
N ILE A 154 -12.04 -9.98 40.69
CA ILE A 154 -12.77 -11.22 40.53
C ILE A 154 -13.58 -11.47 41.78
N THR A 155 -14.89 -11.64 41.62
CA THR A 155 -15.82 -11.96 42.71
C THR A 155 -16.14 -13.44 42.69
N VAL A 156 -16.09 -14.08 43.87
CA VAL A 156 -16.56 -15.44 44.09
C VAL A 156 -17.79 -15.35 44.98
N ALA A 157 -18.93 -15.87 44.50
CA ALA A 157 -20.18 -15.95 45.23
C ALA A 157 -20.39 -17.36 45.83
N VAL A 158 -21.22 -17.44 46.86
CA VAL A 158 -21.52 -18.70 47.58
C VAL A 158 -22.03 -19.80 46.63
N GLY A 159 -22.76 -19.43 45.57
CA GLY A 159 -23.26 -20.36 44.58
C GLY A 159 -22.23 -20.85 43.57
N ASP A 160 -21.04 -20.26 43.52
CA ASP A 160 -20.08 -20.51 42.44
C ASP A 160 -19.37 -21.85 42.61
N SER A 161 -19.29 -22.60 41.53
CA SER A 161 -18.45 -23.78 41.37
C SER A 161 -17.05 -23.41 40.86
N LEU A 162 -16.14 -24.38 40.80
CA LEU A 162 -14.81 -24.20 40.19
C LEU A 162 -14.90 -23.76 38.73
N GLN A 163 -15.88 -24.30 37.98
CA GLN A 163 -16.14 -23.89 36.59
C GLN A 163 -16.63 -22.44 36.54
N ASP A 164 -17.52 -22.03 37.43
CA ASP A 164 -18.02 -20.65 37.47
C ASP A 164 -16.91 -19.67 37.81
N ILE A 165 -16.01 -20.02 38.75
CA ILE A 165 -14.85 -19.18 39.08
C ILE A 165 -13.89 -19.08 37.88
N ALA A 166 -13.60 -20.18 37.19
CA ALA A 166 -12.79 -20.14 35.98
C ALA A 166 -13.47 -19.31 34.86
N ALA A 167 -14.78 -19.42 34.71
CA ALA A 167 -15.57 -18.64 33.76
C ALA A 167 -15.55 -17.14 34.11
N ASN A 168 -15.66 -16.78 35.38
CA ASN A 168 -15.59 -15.39 35.85
C ASN A 168 -14.21 -14.77 35.56
N ILE A 169 -13.12 -15.53 35.75
CA ILE A 169 -11.77 -15.09 35.39
C ILE A 169 -11.66 -14.90 33.87
N ASN A 170 -12.12 -15.89 33.07
CA ASN A 170 -12.09 -15.80 31.61
C ASN A 170 -12.96 -14.65 31.08
N GLN A 171 -14.08 -14.34 31.75
CA GLN A 171 -14.94 -13.22 31.41
C GLN A 171 -14.26 -11.87 31.70
N ALA A 172 -13.49 -11.78 32.79
CA ALA A 172 -12.64 -10.62 33.07
C ALA A 172 -11.48 -10.47 32.07
N ASN A 173 -11.14 -11.54 31.34
CA ASN A 173 -10.16 -11.53 30.25
C ASN A 173 -10.77 -11.16 28.87
N THR A 174 -11.81 -10.33 28.84
CA THR A 174 -12.45 -9.89 27.58
C THR A 174 -12.63 -8.38 27.53
N GLY A 175 -12.72 -7.83 26.32
CA GLY A 175 -12.93 -6.39 26.10
C GLY A 175 -11.65 -5.55 26.22
N ALA A 176 -11.80 -4.23 26.28
CA ALA A 176 -10.68 -3.27 26.25
C ALA A 176 -9.82 -3.26 27.53
N ALA A 177 -10.30 -3.89 28.61
CA ALA A 177 -9.62 -4.01 29.91
C ALA A 177 -9.41 -5.49 30.28
N ALA A 178 -9.12 -6.33 29.29
CA ALA A 178 -8.84 -7.74 29.50
C ALA A 178 -7.64 -7.93 30.44
N THR A 179 -7.75 -8.87 31.39
CA THR A 179 -6.71 -9.18 32.37
C THR A 179 -5.46 -9.84 31.77
N GLY A 180 -5.54 -10.39 30.55
CA GLY A 180 -4.45 -11.17 29.93
C GLY A 180 -4.21 -12.52 30.60
N VAL A 181 -5.18 -13.04 31.37
CA VAL A 181 -5.07 -14.29 32.13
C VAL A 181 -6.27 -15.19 31.86
N SER A 182 -5.99 -16.39 31.35
CA SER A 182 -6.96 -17.44 31.11
C SER A 182 -6.97 -18.47 32.24
N ALA A 183 -8.16 -18.89 32.69
CA ALA A 183 -8.34 -19.88 33.74
C ALA A 183 -8.98 -21.18 33.22
N SER A 184 -8.58 -22.29 33.81
CA SER A 184 -9.16 -23.62 33.56
C SER A 184 -9.14 -24.49 34.82
N VAL A 185 -9.98 -25.52 34.83
CA VAL A 185 -10.02 -26.51 35.91
C VAL A 185 -9.36 -27.79 35.43
N VAL A 186 -8.41 -28.31 36.21
CA VAL A 186 -7.69 -29.56 35.92
C VAL A 186 -8.09 -30.61 36.96
N LYS A 187 -8.65 -31.74 36.49
CA LYS A 187 -8.88 -32.92 37.32
C LYS A 187 -7.60 -33.76 37.37
N VAL A 188 -6.90 -33.75 38.49
CA VAL A 188 -5.69 -34.56 38.73
C VAL A 188 -6.06 -35.98 39.18
N SER A 189 -7.11 -36.13 39.99
CA SER A 189 -7.69 -37.41 40.41
C SER A 189 -9.16 -37.24 40.83
N ASP A 190 -9.83 -38.30 41.31
CA ASP A 190 -11.26 -38.27 41.67
C ASP A 190 -11.63 -37.31 42.81
N SER A 191 -10.67 -36.80 43.58
CA SER A 191 -10.90 -35.76 44.60
C SER A 191 -9.78 -34.71 44.61
N ASP A 192 -9.13 -34.49 43.47
CA ASP A 192 -8.12 -33.43 43.28
C ASP A 192 -8.45 -32.65 42.01
N PHE A 193 -9.19 -31.55 42.20
CA PHE A 193 -9.45 -30.53 41.18
C PHE A 193 -8.65 -29.28 41.51
N ARG A 194 -7.95 -28.75 40.50
CA ARG A 194 -7.09 -27.56 40.63
C ARG A 194 -7.53 -26.47 39.67
N LEU A 195 -7.61 -25.25 40.18
CA LEU A 195 -7.76 -24.07 39.35
C LEU A 195 -6.38 -23.71 38.80
N THR A 196 -6.26 -23.58 37.48
CA THR A 196 -5.02 -23.23 36.77
C THR A 196 -5.20 -21.92 36.04
N LEU A 197 -4.27 -20.98 36.24
CA LEU A 197 -4.25 -19.66 35.62
C LEU A 197 -3.01 -19.56 34.72
N VAL A 198 -3.22 -19.16 33.47
CA VAL A 198 -2.19 -19.06 32.43
C VAL A 198 -2.19 -17.63 31.89
N ALA A 199 -1.01 -17.02 31.80
CA ALA A 199 -0.85 -15.75 31.09
C ALA A 199 -1.06 -15.96 29.59
N ASP A 200 -1.77 -15.07 28.91
CA ASP A 200 -1.92 -15.15 27.45
C ASP A 200 -0.63 -14.72 26.74
N ALA A 201 0.13 -13.80 27.36
CA ALA A 201 1.43 -13.35 26.89
C ALA A 201 2.59 -14.10 27.57
N THR A 202 3.66 -14.33 26.80
CA THR A 202 4.96 -14.77 27.31
C THR A 202 5.76 -13.58 27.87
N GLY A 203 6.83 -13.88 28.61
CA GLY A 203 7.80 -12.88 29.07
C GLY A 203 7.97 -12.88 30.59
N SER A 204 8.93 -12.10 31.10
CA SER A 204 9.35 -12.12 32.50
C SER A 204 8.36 -11.44 33.45
N THR A 205 7.43 -10.64 32.94
CA THR A 205 6.47 -9.87 33.75
C THR A 205 5.40 -10.77 34.39
N GLY A 206 4.97 -11.83 33.68
CA GLY A 206 3.87 -12.69 34.12
C GLY A 206 2.59 -11.90 34.37
N TYR A 207 1.85 -12.27 35.42
CA TYR A 207 0.71 -11.53 35.94
C TYR A 207 0.77 -11.43 37.47
N THR A 208 0.04 -10.45 37.98
CA THR A 208 -0.10 -10.12 39.38
C THR A 208 -1.40 -10.72 39.92
N LEU A 209 -1.28 -11.35 41.09
CA LEU A 209 -2.39 -11.86 41.87
C LEU A 209 -2.32 -11.20 43.25
N SER A 210 -3.43 -10.61 43.70
CA SER A 210 -3.52 -9.97 45.02
C SER A 210 -4.93 -10.10 45.59
N GLY A 211 -5.11 -9.74 46.86
CA GLY A 211 -6.38 -9.86 47.59
C GLY A 211 -6.19 -10.55 48.93
N ALA A 212 -6.70 -9.93 50.00
CA ALA A 212 -6.60 -10.45 51.37
C ALA A 212 -7.35 -11.78 51.53
N ASP A 213 -8.43 -11.97 50.77
CA ASP A 213 -9.25 -13.19 50.85
C ASP A 213 -8.51 -14.44 50.37
N LEU A 214 -7.45 -14.30 49.56
CA LEU A 214 -6.60 -15.41 49.11
C LEU A 214 -5.54 -15.84 50.15
N ASP A 215 -5.30 -15.06 51.21
CA ASP A 215 -4.31 -15.41 52.24
C ASP A 215 -4.82 -16.55 53.16
N ALA A 216 -3.95 -17.10 54.00
CA ALA A 216 -4.24 -18.28 54.83
C ALA A 216 -5.40 -18.06 55.82
N ALA A 217 -5.69 -16.81 56.19
CA ALA A 217 -6.82 -16.43 57.05
C ALA A 217 -8.01 -15.84 56.27
N GLY A 218 -7.91 -15.72 54.94
CA GLY A 218 -8.91 -15.14 54.07
C GLY A 218 -10.06 -16.10 53.75
N SER A 219 -11.20 -15.56 53.33
CA SER A 219 -12.40 -16.35 53.01
C SER A 219 -12.27 -17.24 51.77
N LEU A 220 -11.29 -16.98 50.92
CA LEU A 220 -10.97 -17.74 49.71
C LEU A 220 -9.68 -18.58 49.86
N ALA A 221 -9.15 -18.75 51.08
CA ALA A 221 -7.95 -19.57 51.35
C ALA A 221 -8.07 -20.99 50.76
N ASN A 222 -9.29 -21.53 50.75
CA ASN A 222 -9.61 -22.86 50.24
C ASN A 222 -9.52 -23.02 48.72
N LEU A 223 -9.34 -21.93 47.96
CA LEU A 223 -8.91 -21.99 46.54
C LEU A 223 -7.45 -22.41 46.37
N GLN A 224 -6.66 -22.41 47.46
CA GLN A 224 -5.26 -22.85 47.48
C GLN A 224 -4.38 -22.10 46.47
N LEU A 225 -4.72 -20.83 46.22
CA LEU A 225 -4.13 -19.97 45.20
C LEU A 225 -3.59 -18.68 45.83
N GLY A 226 -2.64 -18.82 46.76
CA GLY A 226 -2.07 -17.67 47.47
C GLY A 226 -1.34 -16.68 46.55
N ALA A 227 -1.60 -15.39 46.75
CA ALA A 227 -0.87 -14.30 46.10
C ALA A 227 0.61 -14.22 46.55
N THR A 228 1.45 -13.51 45.79
CA THR A 228 2.88 -13.35 46.13
C THR A 228 3.04 -12.63 47.47
N GLY A 229 3.81 -13.21 48.39
CA GLY A 229 4.02 -12.67 49.73
C GLY A 229 2.97 -13.09 50.78
N GLN A 230 1.93 -13.83 50.39
CA GLN A 230 0.93 -14.40 51.32
C GLN A 230 1.45 -15.68 52.01
N ALA A 231 0.85 -16.05 53.13
CA ALA A 231 1.11 -17.31 53.82
C ALA A 231 0.43 -18.51 53.14
N ASN A 232 -0.69 -18.28 52.44
CA ASN A 232 -1.31 -19.32 51.62
C ASN A 232 -0.41 -19.70 50.44
N GLN A 233 -0.34 -20.99 50.11
CA GLN A 233 0.55 -21.50 49.06
C GLN A 233 -0.12 -21.48 47.69
N ARG A 234 0.70 -21.45 46.65
CA ARG A 234 0.32 -21.73 45.25
C ARG A 234 1.38 -22.61 44.59
N GLN A 235 1.05 -23.27 43.50
CA GLN A 235 2.02 -23.98 42.68
C GLN A 235 2.39 -23.15 41.45
N THR A 236 3.69 -22.91 41.23
CA THR A 236 4.18 -22.36 39.96
C THR A 236 4.52 -23.53 39.04
N VAL A 237 3.69 -23.75 38.03
CA VAL A 237 3.88 -24.85 37.06
C VAL A 237 4.83 -24.45 35.94
N LEU A 238 4.79 -23.18 35.54
CA LEU A 238 5.73 -22.58 34.59
C LEU A 238 6.02 -21.14 35.04
N ALA A 239 7.31 -20.79 35.15
CA ALA A 239 7.71 -19.43 35.48
C ALA A 239 7.62 -18.53 34.25
N ALA A 240 7.31 -17.25 34.47
CA ALA A 240 7.40 -16.24 33.43
C ALA A 240 8.89 -15.97 33.14
N GLN A 241 9.28 -16.01 31.87
CA GLN A 241 10.65 -15.71 31.44
C GLN A 241 10.66 -15.15 30.03
N ASP A 242 11.64 -14.30 29.75
CA ASP A 242 11.89 -13.75 28.42
C ASP A 242 12.65 -14.74 27.54
N ALA A 243 12.51 -14.59 26.23
CA ALA A 243 13.39 -15.18 25.24
C ALA A 243 14.76 -14.50 25.33
N GLN A 244 15.82 -15.30 25.17
CA GLN A 244 17.20 -14.83 25.10
C GLN A 244 17.83 -15.39 23.82
N ILE A 245 18.34 -14.49 23.00
CA ILE A 245 18.92 -14.78 21.69
C ILE A 245 20.22 -14.00 21.55
N SER A 246 21.24 -14.59 20.96
CA SER A 246 22.45 -13.88 20.53
C SER A 246 22.42 -13.71 19.02
N VAL A 247 22.60 -12.48 18.53
CA VAL A 247 22.75 -12.15 17.10
C VAL A 247 24.10 -11.49 16.91
N ASP A 248 24.97 -12.10 16.12
CA ASP A 248 26.35 -11.66 15.87
C ASP A 248 27.17 -11.43 17.16
N GLY A 249 26.88 -12.22 18.20
CA GLY A 249 27.52 -12.11 19.52
C GLY A 249 26.89 -11.10 20.47
N LEU A 250 25.83 -10.40 20.05
CA LEU A 250 25.05 -9.50 20.92
C LEU A 250 23.85 -10.24 21.51
N THR A 251 23.86 -10.43 22.83
CA THR A 251 22.74 -11.05 23.56
C THR A 251 21.60 -10.04 23.75
N LEU A 252 20.39 -10.48 23.41
CA LEU A 252 19.15 -9.70 23.40
C LEU A 252 18.07 -10.45 24.18
N THR A 253 17.24 -9.71 24.92
CA THR A 253 16.08 -10.26 25.64
C THR A 253 14.77 -9.72 25.10
N ARG A 254 13.76 -10.57 24.95
CA ARG A 254 12.42 -10.20 24.46
C ARG A 254 11.33 -10.96 25.17
N SER A 255 10.18 -10.32 25.38
CA SER A 255 9.02 -10.95 26.01
C SER A 255 8.33 -11.99 25.13
N SER A 256 8.60 -12.03 23.82
CA SER A 256 7.94 -12.91 22.85
C SER A 256 8.94 -13.83 22.13
N ASN A 257 8.47 -15.01 21.72
CA ASN A 257 9.19 -15.90 20.80
C ASN A 257 9.08 -15.45 19.33
N THR A 258 8.24 -14.46 19.03
CA THR A 258 8.20 -13.79 17.73
C THR A 258 8.84 -12.41 17.88
N ILE A 259 9.99 -12.22 17.25
CA ILE A 259 10.87 -11.06 17.45
C ILE A 259 11.08 -10.37 16.11
N SER A 260 10.58 -9.14 15.95
CA SER A 260 10.59 -8.39 14.68
C SER A 260 11.37 -7.08 14.73
N ASP A 261 12.01 -6.77 15.85
CA ASP A 261 12.63 -5.47 16.14
C ASP A 261 14.16 -5.52 16.24
N VAL A 262 14.77 -6.67 15.94
CA VAL A 262 16.23 -6.87 16.05
C VAL A 262 16.95 -6.48 14.76
N LEU A 263 16.47 -6.97 13.63
CA LEU A 263 16.93 -6.55 12.31
C LEU A 263 15.72 -5.97 11.57
N SER A 264 15.85 -4.74 11.07
CA SER A 264 14.77 -4.08 10.35
C SER A 264 14.32 -4.92 9.16
N GLY A 265 13.03 -5.27 9.13
CA GLY A 265 12.47 -6.13 8.08
C GLY A 265 12.69 -7.64 8.29
N VAL A 266 13.22 -8.10 9.43
CA VAL A 266 13.35 -9.53 9.71
C VAL A 266 12.52 -9.88 10.94
N THR A 267 11.72 -10.94 10.85
CA THR A 267 11.02 -11.52 11.98
C THR A 267 11.57 -12.91 12.28
N PHE A 268 12.12 -13.08 13.48
CA PHE A 268 12.51 -14.37 14.03
C PHE A 268 11.33 -15.01 14.74
N THR A 269 11.08 -16.29 14.48
CA THR A 269 10.14 -17.10 15.26
C THR A 269 10.90 -18.24 15.93
N LEU A 270 11.10 -18.13 17.24
CA LEU A 270 11.84 -19.09 18.03
C LEU A 270 10.96 -20.31 18.35
N LYS A 271 11.50 -21.50 18.13
CA LYS A 271 10.80 -22.79 18.32
C LYS A 271 11.42 -23.64 19.41
N GLN A 272 12.76 -23.65 19.50
CA GLN A 272 13.51 -24.42 20.48
C GLN A 272 14.81 -23.68 20.84
N SER A 273 15.24 -23.82 22.09
CA SER A 273 16.52 -23.31 22.56
C SER A 273 17.59 -24.41 22.58
N ASP A 274 18.76 -24.09 22.04
CA ASP A 274 20.00 -24.86 22.21
C ASP A 274 21.18 -23.87 22.24
N PRO A 275 21.74 -23.56 23.42
CA PRO A 275 22.82 -22.58 23.55
C PRO A 275 24.15 -23.06 22.99
N THR A 276 24.25 -24.32 22.53
CA THR A 276 25.49 -24.90 21.98
C THR A 276 25.53 -24.93 20.46
N VAL A 277 24.41 -24.63 19.80
CA VAL A 277 24.26 -24.68 18.34
C VAL A 277 24.09 -23.26 17.80
N SER A 278 24.88 -22.93 16.78
CA SER A 278 24.74 -21.67 16.06
C SER A 278 24.02 -21.87 14.73
N VAL A 279 23.04 -21.02 14.48
CA VAL A 279 22.29 -20.92 13.23
C VAL A 279 22.90 -19.79 12.41
N ASN A 280 23.48 -20.12 11.26
CA ASN A 280 23.93 -19.13 10.29
C ASN A 280 22.78 -18.81 9.35
N MET A 281 22.32 -17.57 9.42
CA MET A 281 21.32 -17.00 8.52
C MET A 281 22.04 -16.26 7.39
N THR A 282 21.71 -16.61 6.14
CA THR A 282 22.15 -15.88 4.96
C THR A 282 20.94 -15.29 4.25
N VAL A 283 20.85 -13.97 4.21
CA VAL A 283 19.86 -13.23 3.42
C VAL A 283 20.46 -12.99 2.03
N GLY A 284 19.79 -13.52 1.01
CA GLY A 284 20.20 -13.40 -0.38
C GLY A 284 19.00 -13.20 -1.31
N VAL A 285 19.27 -13.01 -2.60
CA VAL A 285 18.22 -12.97 -3.62
C VAL A 285 17.47 -14.30 -3.60
N ASP A 286 16.15 -14.25 -3.63
CA ASP A 286 15.32 -15.43 -3.80
C ASP A 286 15.39 -15.90 -5.25
N GLU A 287 16.32 -16.84 -5.49
CA GLU A 287 16.57 -17.43 -6.81
C GLU A 287 15.31 -18.11 -7.38
N VAL A 288 14.48 -18.72 -6.53
CA VAL A 288 13.25 -19.38 -6.97
C VAL A 288 12.25 -18.35 -7.45
N SER A 289 11.99 -17.32 -6.64
CA SER A 289 11.08 -16.23 -7.01
C SER A 289 11.57 -15.47 -8.26
N LEU A 290 12.88 -15.29 -8.43
CA LEU A 290 13.45 -14.67 -9.62
C LEU A 290 13.27 -15.54 -10.87
N ARG A 291 13.53 -16.85 -10.78
CA ARG A 291 13.26 -17.81 -11.86
C ARG A 291 11.79 -17.77 -12.25
N ASP A 292 10.89 -17.80 -11.28
CA ASP A 292 9.44 -17.81 -11.49
C ASP A 292 8.94 -16.50 -12.13
N SER A 293 9.58 -15.37 -11.80
CA SER A 293 9.29 -14.08 -12.44
C SER A 293 9.70 -14.08 -13.92
N VAL A 294 10.87 -14.63 -14.26
CA VAL A 294 11.29 -14.79 -15.66
C VAL A 294 10.43 -15.83 -16.39
N GLN A 295 10.03 -16.92 -15.73
CA GLN A 295 9.09 -17.90 -16.28
C GLN A 295 7.73 -17.26 -16.58
N SER A 296 7.20 -16.43 -15.69
CA SER A 296 5.93 -15.72 -15.90
C SER A 296 5.98 -14.77 -17.09
N PHE A 297 7.15 -14.15 -17.34
CA PHE A 297 7.39 -13.37 -18.55
C PHE A 297 7.40 -14.23 -19.81
N VAL A 298 8.09 -15.37 -19.78
CA VAL A 298 8.12 -16.36 -20.87
C VAL A 298 6.71 -16.87 -21.18
N ASP A 299 5.92 -17.20 -20.15
CA ASP A 299 4.56 -17.71 -20.30
C ASP A 299 3.61 -16.63 -20.85
N GLY A 300 3.72 -15.40 -20.36
CA GLY A 300 2.94 -14.27 -20.87
C GLY A 300 3.23 -13.99 -22.35
N TYR A 301 4.50 -13.99 -22.74
CA TYR A 301 4.91 -13.86 -24.13
C TYR A 301 4.38 -15.04 -24.98
N ASN A 302 4.52 -16.27 -24.51
CA ASN A 302 4.09 -17.48 -25.22
C ASN A 302 2.57 -17.54 -25.41
N SER A 303 1.80 -17.06 -24.43
CA SER A 303 0.35 -16.94 -24.54
C SER A 303 -0.04 -16.02 -25.70
N VAL A 304 0.58 -14.84 -25.79
CA VAL A 304 0.38 -13.90 -26.90
C VAL A 304 0.80 -14.53 -28.23
N GLN A 305 2.00 -15.13 -28.28
CA GLN A 305 2.53 -15.74 -29.51
C GLN A 305 1.66 -16.89 -30.01
N SER A 306 1.10 -17.70 -29.09
CA SER A 306 0.16 -18.77 -29.43
C SER A 306 -1.12 -18.24 -30.06
N LEU A 307 -1.74 -17.21 -29.45
CA LEU A 307 -2.96 -16.60 -29.98
C LEU A 307 -2.74 -15.98 -31.36
N ILE A 308 -1.58 -15.36 -31.60
CA ILE A 308 -1.22 -14.80 -32.91
C ILE A 308 -1.03 -15.93 -33.93
N ASN A 309 -0.24 -16.97 -33.58
CA ASN A 309 0.05 -18.07 -34.48
C ASN A 309 -1.22 -18.83 -34.89
N GLU A 310 -2.15 -19.05 -33.96
CA GLU A 310 -3.46 -19.68 -34.22
C GLU A 310 -4.25 -18.95 -35.32
N GLN A 311 -4.12 -17.63 -35.42
CA GLN A 311 -4.79 -16.86 -36.47
C GLN A 311 -4.24 -17.10 -37.87
N PHE A 312 -3.02 -17.61 -37.99
CA PHE A 312 -2.34 -17.84 -39.28
C PHE A 312 -2.28 -19.31 -39.69
N VAL A 313 -2.75 -20.24 -38.84
CA VAL A 313 -2.88 -21.66 -39.21
C VAL A 313 -4.05 -21.81 -40.19
N PHE A 314 -3.82 -22.53 -41.30
CA PHE A 314 -4.85 -22.93 -42.25
C PHE A 314 -5.33 -24.34 -41.92
N ASP A 315 -6.63 -24.48 -41.67
CA ASP A 315 -7.25 -25.78 -41.46
C ASP A 315 -7.73 -26.35 -42.79
N GLU A 316 -7.06 -27.42 -43.26
CA GLU A 316 -7.39 -28.10 -44.51
C GLU A 316 -8.77 -28.79 -44.48
N ALA A 317 -9.28 -29.18 -43.31
CA ALA A 317 -10.55 -29.87 -43.19
C ALA A 317 -11.74 -28.90 -43.34
N THR A 318 -11.60 -27.68 -42.84
CA THR A 318 -12.62 -26.63 -42.94
C THR A 318 -12.38 -25.66 -44.08
N GLY A 319 -11.17 -25.64 -44.65
CA GLY A 319 -10.74 -24.74 -45.72
C GLY A 319 -10.61 -23.28 -45.28
N GLN A 320 -10.45 -23.04 -43.98
CA GLN A 320 -10.46 -21.70 -43.38
C GLN A 320 -9.19 -21.44 -42.55
N SER A 321 -8.80 -20.17 -42.50
CA SER A 321 -7.81 -19.66 -41.54
C SER A 321 -8.50 -19.00 -40.35
N GLY A 322 -7.74 -18.66 -39.31
CA GLY A 322 -8.27 -17.85 -38.21
C GLY A 322 -8.90 -16.53 -38.69
N ILE A 323 -9.91 -16.07 -37.94
CA ILE A 323 -10.78 -14.94 -38.30
C ILE A 323 -10.00 -13.63 -38.50
N LEU A 324 -8.80 -13.51 -37.90
CA LEU A 324 -7.94 -12.34 -38.00
C LEU A 324 -6.75 -12.51 -38.98
N SER A 325 -6.66 -13.62 -39.74
CA SER A 325 -5.57 -13.88 -40.70
C SER A 325 -5.31 -12.74 -41.70
N GLY A 326 -6.36 -12.01 -42.09
CA GLY A 326 -6.27 -10.85 -42.98
C GLY A 326 -5.75 -9.56 -42.33
N GLU A 327 -5.75 -9.46 -41.01
CA GLU A 327 -5.43 -8.23 -40.28
C GLU A 327 -3.93 -7.91 -40.33
N ALA A 328 -3.58 -6.74 -40.88
CA ALA A 328 -2.19 -6.28 -40.90
C ALA A 328 -1.64 -5.99 -39.49
N LEU A 329 -2.53 -5.68 -38.54
CA LEU A 329 -2.18 -5.41 -37.14
C LEU A 329 -1.44 -6.58 -36.49
N LEU A 330 -1.89 -7.82 -36.73
CA LEU A 330 -1.27 -9.01 -36.15
C LEU A 330 0.13 -9.28 -36.70
N ARG A 331 0.35 -9.07 -38.00
CA ARG A 331 1.69 -9.17 -38.60
C ARG A 331 2.65 -8.11 -38.05
N ASN A 332 2.16 -6.88 -37.87
CA ASN A 332 2.95 -5.80 -37.28
C ASN A 332 3.30 -6.10 -35.82
N LEU A 333 2.33 -6.60 -35.05
CA LEU A 333 2.55 -7.03 -33.67
C LEU A 333 3.60 -8.15 -33.60
N GLN A 334 3.47 -9.20 -34.40
CA GLN A 334 4.43 -10.30 -34.44
C GLN A 334 5.85 -9.81 -34.75
N ASN A 335 6.02 -8.95 -35.76
CA ASN A 335 7.32 -8.36 -36.11
C ASN A 335 7.88 -7.48 -34.96
N SER A 336 7.01 -6.74 -34.28
CA SER A 336 7.39 -5.90 -33.13
C SER A 336 7.87 -6.75 -31.95
N LEU A 337 7.18 -7.85 -31.64
CA LEU A 337 7.55 -8.77 -30.57
C LEU A 337 8.90 -9.45 -30.88
N SER A 338 9.04 -10.03 -32.08
CA SER A 338 10.29 -10.71 -32.47
C SER A 338 11.48 -9.75 -32.57
N SER A 339 11.29 -8.54 -33.08
CA SER A 339 12.37 -7.56 -33.15
C SER A 339 12.78 -7.03 -31.78
N THR A 340 11.86 -6.90 -30.82
CA THR A 340 12.19 -6.49 -29.44
C THR A 340 12.96 -7.59 -28.71
N LEU A 341 12.54 -8.84 -28.89
CA LEU A 341 13.17 -10.02 -28.29
C LEU A 341 14.65 -10.19 -28.67
N LEU A 342 14.99 -9.94 -29.94
CA LEU A 342 16.32 -10.20 -30.49
C LEU A 342 17.32 -9.05 -30.29
N GLN A 343 16.90 -7.94 -29.67
CA GLN A 343 17.80 -6.83 -29.43
C GLN A 343 18.74 -7.09 -28.24
N THR A 344 19.93 -6.50 -28.31
CA THR A 344 20.85 -6.43 -27.18
C THR A 344 20.57 -5.19 -26.33
N VAL A 345 20.96 -5.24 -25.05
CA VAL A 345 20.93 -4.11 -24.12
C VAL A 345 22.32 -3.49 -24.04
N PRO A 346 22.52 -2.27 -24.57
CA PRO A 346 23.80 -1.56 -24.48
C PRO A 346 24.23 -1.32 -23.03
N GLY A 347 25.54 -1.34 -22.77
CA GLY A 347 26.10 -1.16 -21.43
C GLY A 347 26.32 -2.46 -20.64
N LEU A 348 25.76 -3.58 -21.11
CA LEU A 348 26.02 -4.92 -20.54
C LEU A 348 27.16 -5.64 -21.28
N ALA A 349 27.75 -6.63 -20.60
CA ALA A 349 28.79 -7.49 -21.18
C ALA A 349 28.25 -8.26 -22.40
N SER A 350 29.07 -8.41 -23.44
CA SER A 350 28.63 -8.95 -24.74
C SER A 350 28.10 -10.38 -24.70
N ASP A 351 28.51 -11.15 -23.70
CA ASP A 351 28.10 -12.54 -23.46
C ASP A 351 26.85 -12.66 -22.57
N ARG A 352 26.29 -11.55 -22.07
CA ARG A 352 25.12 -11.52 -21.19
C ARG A 352 24.18 -10.31 -21.43
N ASN A 353 24.14 -9.79 -22.66
CA ASN A 353 23.39 -8.59 -23.04
C ASN A 353 22.08 -8.86 -23.79
N SER A 354 21.64 -10.12 -23.89
CA SER A 354 20.40 -10.53 -24.56
C SER A 354 19.70 -11.69 -23.85
N LEU A 355 18.41 -11.90 -24.11
CA LEU A 355 17.65 -13.03 -23.53
C LEU A 355 18.27 -14.37 -23.89
N VAL A 356 18.67 -14.54 -25.16
CA VAL A 356 19.32 -15.77 -25.64
C VAL A 356 20.63 -16.01 -24.90
N SER A 357 21.42 -14.97 -24.64
CA SER A 357 22.69 -15.09 -23.92
C SER A 357 22.55 -15.51 -22.46
N ILE A 358 21.39 -15.27 -21.83
CA ILE A 358 21.09 -15.74 -20.49
C ILE A 358 20.31 -17.08 -20.45
N GLY A 359 20.09 -17.71 -21.61
CA GLY A 359 19.39 -19.00 -21.73
C GLY A 359 17.88 -18.91 -21.94
N VAL A 360 17.32 -17.75 -22.30
CA VAL A 360 15.91 -17.64 -22.75
C VAL A 360 15.88 -17.67 -24.28
N GLU A 361 15.51 -18.82 -24.84
CA GLU A 361 15.70 -19.14 -26.26
C GLU A 361 14.35 -19.24 -27.00
N PRO A 362 14.19 -18.58 -28.17
CA PRO A 362 13.04 -18.78 -29.03
C PRO A 362 13.15 -20.06 -29.87
N ASP A 363 12.01 -20.74 -30.07
CA ASP A 363 11.87 -21.87 -30.97
C ASP A 363 11.52 -21.43 -32.42
N GLN A 364 11.27 -22.40 -33.30
CA GLN A 364 10.91 -22.15 -34.70
C GLN A 364 9.55 -21.44 -34.89
N TYR A 365 8.68 -21.46 -33.88
CA TYR A 365 7.38 -20.79 -33.87
C TYR A 365 7.43 -19.43 -33.14
N GLY A 366 8.63 -19.05 -32.69
CA GLY A 366 8.89 -17.83 -31.95
C GLY A 366 8.52 -17.91 -30.47
N GLN A 367 8.17 -19.09 -29.93
CA GLN A 367 7.88 -19.31 -28.52
C GLN A 367 9.17 -19.43 -27.71
N LEU A 368 9.19 -18.87 -26.50
CA LEU A 368 10.32 -18.84 -25.61
C LEU A 368 10.37 -20.08 -24.71
N SER A 369 11.59 -20.54 -24.41
CA SER A 369 11.87 -21.56 -23.41
C SER A 369 13.09 -21.18 -22.59
N ILE A 370 13.17 -21.65 -21.34
CA ILE A 370 14.32 -21.43 -20.47
C ILE A 370 15.23 -22.66 -20.55
N ASN A 371 16.46 -22.46 -21.00
CA ASN A 371 17.53 -23.43 -20.98
C ASN A 371 18.23 -23.38 -19.62
N ASP A 372 17.81 -24.24 -18.68
CA ASP A 372 18.34 -24.26 -17.31
C ASP A 372 19.87 -24.51 -17.24
N ASN A 373 20.48 -25.15 -18.26
CA ASN A 373 21.94 -25.33 -18.30
C ASN A 373 22.70 -24.01 -18.44
N LEU A 374 22.07 -22.98 -19.02
CA LEU A 374 22.63 -21.63 -19.16
C LEU A 374 22.08 -20.69 -18.08
N PHE A 375 20.79 -20.77 -17.78
CA PHE A 375 20.13 -19.84 -16.86
C PHE A 375 20.51 -20.09 -15.39
N ALA A 376 20.52 -21.36 -14.92
CA ALA A 376 20.76 -21.65 -13.51
C ALA A 376 22.18 -21.25 -13.01
N PRO A 377 23.27 -21.44 -13.79
CA PRO A 377 24.58 -20.92 -13.38
C PRO A 377 24.62 -19.39 -13.26
N ILE A 378 23.88 -18.68 -14.13
CA ILE A 378 23.82 -17.21 -14.10
C ILE A 378 23.05 -16.75 -12.86
N LEU A 379 21.90 -17.37 -12.60
CA LEU A 379 21.05 -17.12 -11.44
C LEU A 379 21.82 -17.28 -10.12
N ALA A 380 22.62 -18.35 -9.98
CA ALA A 380 23.37 -18.64 -8.76
C ALA A 380 24.65 -17.80 -8.59
N SER A 381 25.31 -17.40 -9.68
CA SER A 381 26.60 -16.68 -9.61
C SER A 381 26.45 -15.16 -9.62
N ASP A 382 25.52 -14.62 -10.40
CA ASP A 382 25.31 -13.19 -10.55
C ASP A 382 23.88 -12.87 -11.02
N PRO A 383 22.90 -12.87 -10.11
CA PRO A 383 21.51 -12.54 -10.44
C PRO A 383 21.34 -11.08 -10.89
N ASN A 384 22.30 -10.17 -10.61
CA ASN A 384 22.25 -8.79 -11.12
C ASN A 384 22.31 -8.74 -12.64
N THR A 385 23.02 -9.67 -13.28
CA THR A 385 23.02 -9.77 -14.73
C THR A 385 21.60 -9.96 -15.29
N ILE A 386 20.76 -10.77 -14.62
CA ILE A 386 19.37 -10.99 -15.05
C ILE A 386 18.57 -9.70 -14.87
N ARG A 387 18.69 -9.03 -13.71
CA ARG A 387 18.06 -7.73 -13.47
C ARG A 387 18.43 -6.71 -14.52
N ASP A 388 19.71 -6.53 -14.76
CA ASP A 388 20.22 -5.46 -15.62
C ASP A 388 19.82 -5.68 -17.10
N LEU A 389 19.43 -6.90 -17.47
CA LEU A 389 18.83 -7.21 -18.76
C LEU A 389 17.37 -6.73 -18.87
N PHE A 390 16.57 -6.84 -17.81
CA PHE A 390 15.15 -6.47 -17.83
C PHE A 390 14.91 -5.01 -17.47
N VAL A 391 15.72 -4.46 -16.57
CA VAL A 391 15.61 -3.11 -16.01
C VAL A 391 16.46 -2.13 -16.82
N ALA A 392 16.02 -0.88 -16.92
CA ALA A 392 16.85 0.18 -17.51
C ALA A 392 18.09 0.46 -16.66
N SER A 393 19.26 0.42 -17.29
CA SER A 393 20.55 0.70 -16.67
C SER A 393 21.29 1.78 -17.44
N GLY A 394 22.22 2.44 -16.76
CA GLY A 394 23.10 3.41 -17.39
C GLY A 394 24.49 3.40 -16.77
N SER A 395 25.51 3.51 -17.61
CA SER A 395 26.91 3.51 -17.21
C SER A 395 27.64 4.70 -17.81
N SER A 396 28.56 5.27 -17.03
CA SER A 396 29.47 6.32 -17.48
C SER A 396 30.87 5.98 -17.03
N THR A 397 31.87 6.40 -17.81
CA THR A 397 33.28 6.35 -17.39
C THR A 397 33.58 7.37 -16.28
N ASN A 398 32.71 8.37 -16.11
CA ASN A 398 32.82 9.34 -15.03
C ASN A 398 32.05 8.85 -13.80
N SER A 399 32.77 8.51 -12.74
CA SER A 399 32.18 8.05 -11.47
C SER A 399 31.32 9.10 -10.74
N LYS A 400 31.38 10.37 -11.17
CA LYS A 400 30.51 11.44 -10.65
C LYS A 400 29.16 11.51 -11.37
N MET A 401 28.95 10.73 -12.43
CA MET A 401 27.71 10.65 -13.16
C MET A 401 27.02 9.32 -12.90
N GLN A 402 25.77 9.39 -12.47
CA GLN A 402 24.94 8.21 -12.21
C GLN A 402 23.62 8.34 -12.96
N PHE A 403 23.24 7.29 -13.68
CA PHE A 403 21.90 7.18 -14.26
C PHE A 403 20.90 6.78 -13.16
N LEU A 404 19.76 7.48 -13.12
CA LEU A 404 18.74 7.23 -12.11
C LEU A 404 17.50 6.57 -12.70
N ILE A 405 16.93 7.18 -13.74
CA ILE A 405 15.67 6.75 -14.34
C ILE A 405 15.62 7.13 -15.82
N HIS A 406 14.92 6.32 -16.62
CA HIS A 406 14.63 6.63 -18.01
C HIS A 406 13.31 7.40 -18.13
N GLY A 407 13.14 8.10 -19.25
CA GLY A 407 11.84 8.60 -19.69
C GLY A 407 11.04 7.56 -20.46
N ASP A 408 9.75 7.81 -20.67
CA ASP A 408 8.86 6.96 -21.48
C ASP A 408 9.33 6.87 -22.94
N ASN A 409 9.93 7.95 -23.45
CA ASN A 409 10.43 8.06 -24.82
C ASN A 409 11.93 7.76 -24.94
N SER A 410 12.59 7.39 -23.84
CA SER A 410 14.03 7.13 -23.84
C SER A 410 14.36 5.87 -24.60
N THR A 411 15.39 5.96 -25.45
CA THR A 411 15.89 4.85 -26.24
C THR A 411 17.26 4.40 -25.74
N SER A 412 17.65 3.17 -26.02
CA SER A 412 19.01 2.72 -25.68
C SER A 412 20.04 3.39 -26.58
N GLY A 413 21.17 3.80 -26.01
CA GLY A 413 22.25 4.46 -26.75
C GLY A 413 23.17 5.25 -25.85
N THR A 414 24.12 5.97 -26.47
CA THR A 414 25.01 6.89 -25.76
C THR A 414 24.44 8.31 -25.84
N TYR A 415 24.25 8.91 -24.67
CA TYR A 415 23.77 10.26 -24.46
C TYR A 415 24.93 11.15 -24.02
N SER A 416 25.08 12.29 -24.69
CA SER A 416 26.08 13.30 -24.33
C SER A 416 25.48 14.24 -23.28
N VAL A 417 25.88 14.12 -22.01
CA VAL A 417 25.41 14.99 -20.93
C VAL A 417 26.38 16.16 -20.79
N ASN A 418 25.93 17.36 -21.17
CA ASN A 418 26.73 18.58 -21.05
C ASN A 418 26.34 19.34 -19.78
N VAL A 419 27.18 19.31 -18.77
CA VAL A 419 27.01 20.07 -17.53
C VAL A 419 27.61 21.47 -17.72
N THR A 420 26.75 22.48 -17.76
CA THR A 420 27.12 23.90 -17.91
C THR A 420 27.30 24.62 -16.56
N GLN A 421 26.74 24.06 -15.48
CA GLN A 421 26.94 24.52 -14.11
C GLN A 421 26.88 23.33 -13.16
N ALA A 422 27.86 23.18 -12.27
CA ALA A 422 27.82 22.18 -11.21
C ALA A 422 26.96 22.66 -10.04
N ALA A 423 26.29 21.73 -9.34
CA ALA A 423 25.52 22.06 -8.16
C ALA A 423 26.44 22.50 -7.01
N THR A 424 25.97 23.42 -6.17
CA THR A 424 26.70 23.87 -4.98
C THR A 424 25.80 23.87 -3.74
N GLN A 425 26.42 23.76 -2.57
CA GLN A 425 25.79 23.99 -1.27
C GLN A 425 25.77 25.50 -0.98
N ALA A 426 24.77 25.97 -0.24
CA ALA A 426 24.85 27.29 0.39
C ALA A 426 26.00 27.29 1.39
N SER A 427 26.81 28.34 1.41
CA SER A 427 27.96 28.40 2.30
C SER A 427 28.32 29.85 2.63
N VAL A 428 28.65 30.09 3.90
CA VAL A 428 29.24 31.35 4.38
C VAL A 428 30.39 31.02 5.32
N THR A 429 31.55 31.64 5.09
CA THR A 429 32.75 31.43 5.91
C THR A 429 33.06 32.68 6.70
N GLY A 430 33.18 32.54 8.01
CA GLY A 430 33.55 33.62 8.92
C GLY A 430 35.02 34.02 8.82
N SER A 431 35.30 35.33 8.83
CA SER A 431 36.66 35.86 8.80
C SER A 431 37.30 36.03 10.18
N ALA A 432 36.56 35.79 11.27
CA ALA A 432 37.10 35.93 12.63
C ALA A 432 38.11 34.80 12.93
N ASP A 433 39.21 35.16 13.59
CA ASP A 433 40.18 34.20 14.11
C ASP A 433 39.75 33.74 15.51
N LEU A 434 39.27 32.49 15.62
CA LEU A 434 38.75 31.91 16.85
C LEU A 434 39.77 31.05 17.60
N THR A 435 41.08 31.22 17.31
CA THR A 435 42.15 30.52 18.05
C THR A 435 42.25 30.95 19.52
N VAL A 436 41.88 32.18 19.85
CA VAL A 436 41.93 32.75 21.22
C VAL A 436 40.56 32.70 21.91
N ALA A 437 39.58 31.99 21.32
CA ALA A 437 38.17 31.91 21.74
C ALA A 437 37.32 33.16 21.40
N LEU A 438 36.00 33.01 21.52
CA LEU A 438 35.03 34.05 21.17
C LEU A 438 35.19 35.31 22.04
N ALA A 439 35.23 36.48 21.41
CA ALA A 439 35.56 37.74 22.09
C ALA A 439 34.42 38.32 22.95
N SER A 440 33.16 38.02 22.65
CA SER A 440 31.98 38.58 23.34
C SER A 440 30.79 37.62 23.19
N ASP A 441 29.84 37.72 24.12
CA ASP A 441 28.56 37.01 24.00
C ASP A 441 27.84 37.46 22.73
N GLN A 442 27.23 36.51 22.02
CA GLN A 442 26.44 36.81 20.82
C GLN A 442 25.32 35.79 20.63
N THR A 443 24.28 36.21 19.93
CA THR A 443 23.19 35.35 19.48
C THR A 443 23.28 35.24 17.97
N VAL A 444 23.31 34.00 17.47
CA VAL A 444 23.31 33.69 16.04
C VAL A 444 21.96 33.09 15.70
N THR A 445 21.23 33.76 14.82
CA THR A 445 19.94 33.28 14.31
C THR A 445 20.11 32.84 12.87
N LEU A 446 19.82 31.57 12.59
CA LEU A 446 19.77 31.04 11.24
C LEU A 446 18.35 30.71 10.84
N THR A 447 17.93 31.18 9.67
CA THR A 447 16.63 30.84 9.10
C THR A 447 16.83 29.99 7.85
N GLU A 448 16.27 28.78 7.82
CA GLU A 448 16.36 27.89 6.65
C GLU A 448 15.46 28.41 5.51
N THR A 449 16.03 28.47 4.31
CA THR A 449 15.30 28.86 3.10
C THR A 449 14.27 27.78 2.76
N GLY A 450 13.03 28.20 2.51
CA GLY A 450 11.93 27.31 2.09
C GLY A 450 11.03 26.83 3.22
N SER A 451 11.58 26.51 4.40
CA SER A 451 10.80 26.11 5.59
C SER A 451 10.55 27.25 6.57
N ALA A 452 11.36 28.32 6.51
CA ALA A 452 11.38 29.41 7.48
C ALA A 452 11.69 29.00 8.94
N ARG A 453 12.18 27.77 9.16
CA ARG A 453 12.62 27.30 10.48
C ARG A 453 13.77 28.15 11.00
N GLN A 454 13.74 28.51 12.27
CA GLN A 454 14.79 29.32 12.90
C GLN A 454 15.56 28.53 13.95
N ALA A 455 16.89 28.49 13.83
CA ALA A 455 17.81 28.07 14.88
C ALA A 455 18.40 29.32 15.54
N VAL A 456 18.15 29.47 16.85
CA VAL A 456 18.69 30.58 17.65
C VAL A 456 19.72 30.01 18.62
N VAL A 457 20.98 30.38 18.44
CA VAL A 457 22.10 29.86 19.22
C VAL A 457 22.74 30.98 20.00
N ASN A 458 22.73 30.87 21.32
CA ASN A 458 23.40 31.80 22.22
C ASN A 458 24.82 31.29 22.51
N LEU A 459 25.81 32.05 22.04
CA LEU A 459 27.23 31.78 22.22
C LEU A 459 27.79 32.73 23.28
N THR A 460 28.70 32.22 24.10
CA THR A 460 29.29 32.98 25.22
C THR A 460 30.77 33.28 24.99
N ALA A 461 31.23 34.42 25.50
CA ALA A 461 32.61 34.84 25.46
C ALA A 461 33.52 33.76 26.09
N GLY A 462 34.66 33.51 25.46
CA GLY A 462 35.60 32.46 25.87
C GLY A 462 35.28 31.06 25.35
N GLN A 463 34.19 30.85 24.59
CA GLN A 463 33.95 29.58 23.89
C GLN A 463 34.99 29.34 22.78
N THR A 464 35.55 28.12 22.75
CA THR A 464 36.50 27.71 21.70
C THR A 464 35.78 27.47 20.38
N GLN A 465 36.51 27.49 19.25
CA GLN A 465 35.98 27.18 17.92
C GLN A 465 35.18 25.85 17.90
N ASN A 466 35.70 24.80 18.53
CA ASN A 466 35.02 23.51 18.62
C ASN A 466 33.72 23.59 19.44
N ALA A 467 33.73 24.31 20.57
CA ALA A 467 32.53 24.48 21.39
C ALA A 467 31.43 25.24 20.64
N ILE A 468 31.81 26.26 19.85
CA ILE A 468 30.89 27.01 18.98
C ILE A 468 30.28 26.09 17.93
N ILE A 469 31.10 25.31 17.22
CA ILE A 469 30.63 24.37 16.20
C ILE A 469 29.70 23.32 16.80
N SER A 470 30.05 22.77 17.96
CA SER A 470 29.19 21.83 18.68
C SER A 470 27.86 22.48 19.06
N ALA A 471 27.86 23.70 19.62
CA ALA A 471 26.63 24.40 19.98
C ALA A 471 25.71 24.66 18.77
N LEU A 472 26.29 25.13 17.65
CA LEU A 472 25.56 25.34 16.40
C LEU A 472 24.96 24.04 15.88
N ASN A 473 25.77 22.99 15.74
CA ASN A 473 25.29 21.70 15.23
C ASN A 473 24.29 21.03 16.17
N THR A 474 24.42 21.17 17.50
CA THR A 474 23.43 20.68 18.45
C THR A 474 22.07 21.35 18.23
N GLU A 475 22.04 22.67 18.00
CA GLU A 475 20.77 23.33 17.69
C GLU A 475 20.25 22.94 16.30
N PHE A 476 21.11 22.84 15.28
CA PHE A 476 20.68 22.44 13.93
C PHE A 476 20.07 21.04 13.91
N GLN A 477 20.59 20.11 14.72
CA GLN A 477 20.07 18.74 14.84
C GLN A 477 18.90 18.62 15.84
N ARG A 478 18.48 19.70 16.49
CA ARG A 478 17.38 19.67 17.46
C ARG A 478 16.06 19.39 16.74
N VAL A 479 15.43 18.28 17.15
CA VAL A 479 14.04 17.94 16.84
C VAL A 479 13.21 18.22 18.09
N ALA A 480 12.17 19.03 17.97
CA ALA A 480 11.34 19.43 19.11
C ALA A 480 9.85 19.28 18.81
N THR A 481 9.10 19.04 19.88
CA THR A 481 7.64 18.96 19.88
C THR A 481 7.07 20.31 20.24
N GLU A 482 6.04 20.75 19.52
CA GLU A 482 5.41 22.04 19.81
C GLU A 482 4.68 22.01 21.15
N GLN A 483 4.90 23.05 21.95
CA GLN A 483 4.35 23.18 23.29
C GLN A 483 3.86 24.60 23.53
N HIS A 484 2.61 24.70 23.96
CA HIS A 484 1.90 25.92 24.26
C HIS A 484 1.59 26.01 25.74
N ASN A 485 1.55 27.22 26.28
CA ASN A 485 1.13 27.46 27.64
C ASN A 485 0.24 28.70 27.70
N LEU A 486 -0.90 28.56 28.36
CA LEU A 486 -1.82 29.68 28.58
C LEU A 486 -1.38 30.50 29.79
N SER A 487 -1.45 31.83 29.69
CA SER A 487 -0.76 32.71 30.64
C SER A 487 -1.42 32.88 32.01
N THR A 488 -2.62 32.33 32.24
CA THR A 488 -3.32 32.44 33.54
C THR A 488 -3.34 31.12 34.28
N ALA A 489 -2.71 31.13 35.46
CA ALA A 489 -2.65 29.98 36.35
C ALA A 489 -3.99 29.73 37.04
N LEU A 490 -4.39 28.46 37.09
CA LEU A 490 -5.48 27.98 37.93
C LEU A 490 -4.92 27.64 39.31
N THR A 491 -5.55 28.19 40.36
CA THR A 491 -5.09 27.98 41.74
C THR A 491 -6.22 27.59 42.68
N VAL A 492 -5.92 26.72 43.64
CA VAL A 492 -6.82 26.34 44.74
C VAL A 492 -6.16 26.75 46.05
N GLY A 493 -6.79 27.66 46.79
CA GLY A 493 -6.25 28.15 48.07
C GLY A 493 -4.88 28.85 47.95
N GLY A 494 -4.57 29.43 46.78
CA GLY A 494 -3.29 30.08 46.49
C GLY A 494 -2.15 29.14 46.06
N LEU A 495 -2.41 27.84 45.94
CA LEU A 495 -1.49 26.86 45.38
C LEU A 495 -1.90 26.48 43.93
N PRO A 496 -0.95 26.08 43.07
CA PRO A 496 -1.27 25.56 41.73
C PRO A 496 -2.31 24.44 41.79
N ALA A 497 -3.34 24.52 40.94
CA ALA A 497 -4.33 23.47 40.82
C ALA A 497 -3.73 22.21 40.17
N THR A 498 -4.30 21.04 40.49
CA THR A 498 -4.01 19.76 39.85
C THR A 498 -5.23 19.27 39.08
N GLY A 499 -5.04 18.30 38.18
CA GLY A 499 -6.14 17.74 37.39
C GLY A 499 -7.29 17.15 38.22
N SER A 500 -7.02 16.74 39.46
CA SER A 500 -8.04 16.19 40.38
C SER A 500 -8.87 17.25 41.09
N ASN A 501 -8.48 18.53 41.06
CA ASN A 501 -9.27 19.60 41.67
C ASN A 501 -10.58 19.82 40.92
N LEU A 502 -11.61 20.22 41.68
CA LEU A 502 -12.94 20.52 41.16
C LEU A 502 -13.02 21.97 40.68
N PHE A 503 -13.95 22.27 39.77
CA PHE A 503 -14.18 23.66 39.34
C PHE A 503 -14.59 24.58 40.51
N ASN A 504 -15.34 24.05 41.49
CA ASN A 504 -15.72 24.80 42.68
C ASN A 504 -14.52 25.13 43.60
N ASP A 505 -13.47 24.31 43.59
CA ASP A 505 -12.26 24.52 44.42
C ASP A 505 -11.48 25.77 44.00
N LEU A 506 -11.63 26.21 42.75
CA LEU A 506 -10.96 27.40 42.21
C LEU A 506 -11.46 28.70 42.87
N ALA A 507 -12.65 28.67 43.49
CA ALA A 507 -13.30 29.85 44.08
C ALA A 507 -13.47 31.04 43.11
N LEU A 508 -13.62 30.76 41.81
CA LEU A 508 -13.78 31.75 40.73
C LEU A 508 -15.26 31.98 40.32
N GLY A 509 -16.22 31.45 41.08
CA GLY A 509 -17.65 31.63 40.80
C GLY A 509 -18.19 30.83 39.60
N VAL A 510 -17.52 29.72 39.23
CA VAL A 510 -17.97 28.82 38.16
C VAL A 510 -19.32 28.20 38.52
N SER A 511 -20.30 28.32 37.63
CA SER A 511 -21.69 27.89 37.85
C SER A 511 -22.13 26.81 36.87
N VAL A 512 -23.23 26.12 37.19
CA VAL A 512 -23.86 25.13 36.30
C VAL A 512 -24.27 25.80 34.99
N GLY A 513 -23.85 25.23 33.87
CA GLY A 513 -24.13 25.73 32.53
C GLY A 513 -23.09 26.71 31.98
N ASP A 514 -22.05 27.06 32.74
CA ASP A 514 -20.94 27.85 32.22
C ASP A 514 -20.21 27.10 31.09
N THR A 515 -19.86 27.81 30.03
CA THR A 515 -19.17 27.22 28.87
C THR A 515 -17.75 27.76 28.68
N ILE A 516 -16.85 26.88 28.22
CA ILE A 516 -15.47 27.20 27.85
C ILE A 516 -15.31 26.85 26.37
N ALA A 517 -15.14 27.88 25.54
CA ALA A 517 -14.83 27.70 24.12
C ALA A 517 -13.38 27.25 23.95
N ILE A 518 -13.18 26.19 23.18
CA ILE A 518 -11.89 25.61 22.81
C ILE A 518 -11.70 25.89 21.32
N THR A 519 -10.80 26.82 21.00
CA THR A 519 -10.53 27.23 19.62
C THR A 519 -9.04 27.18 19.31
N GLY A 520 -8.67 27.05 18.04
CA GLY A 520 -7.27 27.02 17.63
C GLY A 520 -7.07 26.25 16.33
N THR A 521 -5.88 25.70 16.15
CA THR A 521 -5.51 24.89 14.97
C THR A 521 -4.78 23.64 15.39
N THR A 522 -5.03 22.52 14.70
CA THR A 522 -4.22 21.30 14.86
C THR A 522 -2.83 21.48 14.23
N ARG A 523 -1.95 20.49 14.40
CA ARG A 523 -0.60 20.50 13.79
C ARG A 523 -0.58 20.73 12.28
N THR A 524 -1.64 20.34 11.56
CA THR A 524 -1.77 20.50 10.10
C THR A 524 -2.47 21.80 9.71
N GLY A 525 -2.81 22.66 10.67
CA GLY A 525 -3.51 23.92 10.45
C GLY A 525 -5.05 23.78 10.34
N GLN A 526 -5.62 22.61 10.64
CA GLN A 526 -7.07 22.44 10.64
C GLN A 526 -7.68 23.16 11.84
N ALA A 527 -8.75 23.93 11.60
CA ALA A 527 -9.40 24.70 12.66
C ALA A 527 -10.06 23.78 13.71
N VAL A 528 -9.82 24.07 14.98
CA VAL A 528 -10.51 23.48 16.12
C VAL A 528 -11.55 24.48 16.62
N ASN A 529 -12.79 24.02 16.79
CA ASN A 529 -13.88 24.80 17.37
C ASN A 529 -14.80 23.86 18.14
N SER A 530 -14.64 23.83 19.47
CA SER A 530 -15.41 23.00 20.38
C SER A 530 -15.76 23.79 21.63
N SER A 531 -16.62 23.23 22.48
CA SER A 531 -16.99 23.85 23.76
C SER A 531 -17.10 22.80 24.85
N TYR A 532 -16.57 23.10 26.02
CA TYR A 532 -16.79 22.33 27.24
C TYR A 532 -17.85 23.04 28.09
N THR A 533 -18.86 22.31 28.57
CA THR A 533 -19.90 22.83 29.47
C THR A 533 -19.71 22.25 30.85
N VAL A 534 -19.67 23.11 31.88
CA VAL A 534 -19.63 22.68 33.28
C VAL A 534 -21.05 22.27 33.69
N LEU A 535 -21.26 20.97 33.98
CA LEU A 535 -22.56 20.41 34.32
C LEU A 535 -22.81 20.47 35.82
N ASP A 536 -21.78 20.23 36.62
CA ASP A 536 -21.82 20.38 38.08
C ASP A 536 -20.42 20.78 38.60
N PRO A 537 -20.20 22.05 38.99
CA PRO A 537 -18.92 22.51 39.51
C PRO A 537 -18.42 21.77 40.76
N ALA A 538 -19.31 21.10 41.50
CA ALA A 538 -18.97 20.35 42.70
C ALA A 538 -18.51 18.90 42.42
N SER A 539 -18.68 18.40 41.19
CA SER A 539 -18.19 17.08 40.77
C SER A 539 -17.30 17.10 39.54
N ASP A 540 -17.41 18.11 38.69
CA ASP A 540 -16.61 18.26 37.49
C ASP A 540 -15.18 18.68 37.84
N THR A 541 -14.21 17.93 37.32
CA THR A 541 -12.78 18.14 37.58
C THR A 541 -12.11 18.90 36.45
N ILE A 542 -10.97 19.53 36.75
CA ILE A 542 -10.11 20.15 35.73
C ILE A 542 -9.61 19.10 34.73
N SER A 543 -9.38 17.85 35.16
CA SER A 543 -9.06 16.74 34.26
C SER A 543 -10.16 16.47 33.24
N GLY A 544 -11.43 16.76 33.55
CA GLY A 544 -12.54 16.69 32.60
C GLY A 544 -12.37 17.68 31.45
N LEU A 545 -11.99 18.93 31.76
CA LEU A 545 -11.66 19.95 30.77
C LEU A 545 -10.42 19.57 29.95
N LEU A 546 -9.35 19.08 30.59
CA LEU A 546 -8.14 18.65 29.88
C LEU A 546 -8.44 17.49 28.91
N SER A 547 -9.28 16.54 29.30
CA SER A 547 -9.76 15.47 28.41
C SER A 547 -10.62 16.00 27.27
N ALA A 548 -11.48 17.00 27.53
CA ALA A 548 -12.28 17.64 26.49
C ALA A 548 -11.41 18.40 25.47
N ILE A 549 -10.32 19.03 25.91
CA ILE A 549 -9.32 19.65 25.03
C ILE A 549 -8.65 18.58 24.17
N GLN A 550 -8.16 17.49 24.76
CA GLN A 550 -7.55 16.39 23.99
C GLN A 550 -8.52 15.83 22.95
N SER A 551 -9.79 15.65 23.32
CA SER A 551 -10.84 15.18 22.41
C SER A 551 -11.13 16.18 21.28
N ALA A 552 -11.15 17.49 21.57
CA ALA A 552 -11.33 18.54 20.55
C ALA A 552 -10.21 18.54 19.50
N TYR A 553 -9.00 18.13 19.89
CA TYR A 553 -7.84 17.96 19.02
C TYR A 553 -7.69 16.51 18.51
N ASN A 554 -8.75 15.69 18.55
CA ASN A 554 -8.74 14.30 18.07
C ASN A 554 -7.63 13.43 18.69
N GLN A 555 -7.32 13.64 19.97
CA GLN A 555 -6.25 12.96 20.70
C GLN A 555 -4.85 13.19 20.12
N GLN A 556 -4.65 14.27 19.35
CA GLN A 556 -3.34 14.64 18.77
C GLN A 556 -2.50 15.56 19.67
N VAL A 557 -2.98 15.85 20.88
CA VAL A 557 -2.26 16.67 21.87
C VAL A 557 -2.40 16.05 23.25
N ILE A 558 -1.48 16.37 24.14
CA ILE A 558 -1.57 16.14 25.58
C ILE A 558 -1.88 17.49 26.24
N ALA A 559 -3.01 17.56 26.94
CA ALA A 559 -3.37 18.72 27.75
C ALA A 559 -3.06 18.44 29.23
N SER A 560 -2.29 19.31 29.87
CA SER A 560 -1.86 19.17 31.26
C SER A 560 -1.87 20.53 31.99
N LEU A 561 -1.59 20.49 33.30
CA LEU A 561 -1.24 21.70 34.05
C LEU A 561 0.27 21.72 34.30
N ASP A 562 0.91 22.86 34.08
CA ASP A 562 2.32 23.05 34.42
C ASP A 562 2.55 23.18 35.93
N VAL A 563 3.82 23.32 36.35
CA VAL A 563 4.19 23.46 37.77
C VAL A 563 3.60 24.70 38.46
N ASN A 564 3.11 25.68 37.69
CA ASN A 564 2.48 26.91 38.17
C ASN A 564 0.95 26.84 38.09
N GLY A 565 0.37 25.78 37.54
CA GLY A 565 -1.07 25.62 37.37
C GLY A 565 -1.62 26.24 36.07
N ASN A 566 -0.75 26.59 35.11
CA ASN A 566 -1.19 27.03 33.79
C ASN A 566 -1.57 25.84 32.92
N VAL A 567 -2.56 26.01 32.04
CA VAL A 567 -2.92 24.97 31.07
C VAL A 567 -1.86 24.92 29.96
N GLN A 568 -1.24 23.76 29.84
CA GLN A 568 -0.20 23.45 28.87
C GLN A 568 -0.72 22.44 27.86
N ILE A 569 -0.47 22.70 26.58
CA ILE A 569 -0.80 21.79 25.48
C ILE A 569 0.50 21.40 24.77
N THR A 570 0.73 20.10 24.63
CA THR A 570 1.91 19.56 23.94
C THR A 570 1.46 18.67 22.79
N ASP A 571 1.98 18.86 21.58
CA ASP A 571 1.75 17.94 20.46
C ASP A 571 2.25 16.53 20.85
N ILE A 572 1.63 15.46 20.35
CA ILE A 572 2.12 14.10 20.57
C ILE A 572 3.25 13.73 19.60
N GLN A 573 3.43 14.51 18.52
CA GLN A 573 4.43 14.30 17.48
C GLN A 573 5.45 15.43 17.48
N SER A 574 6.72 15.06 17.39
CA SER A 574 7.79 16.03 17.18
C SER A 574 7.84 16.52 15.73
N GLY A 575 8.44 17.68 15.52
CA GLY A 575 8.57 18.31 14.22
C GLY A 575 7.71 19.56 14.05
N ASP A 576 7.66 20.04 12.81
CA ASP A 576 6.88 21.24 12.47
C ASP A 576 5.41 21.02 12.81
N SER A 577 4.83 22.03 13.45
CA SER A 577 3.44 22.02 13.85
C SER A 577 2.88 23.45 13.70
N GLN A 578 1.61 23.53 13.32
CA GLN A 578 0.83 24.76 13.29
C GLN A 578 -0.16 24.77 14.45
N LEU A 579 0.23 24.17 15.58
CA LEU A 579 -0.64 24.07 16.74
C LEU A 579 -0.93 25.48 17.25
N SER A 580 -2.17 25.71 17.61
CA SER A 580 -2.54 26.88 18.39
C SER A 580 -3.71 26.53 19.29
N ILE A 581 -3.83 27.22 20.41
CA ILE A 581 -4.91 27.01 21.38
C ILE A 581 -5.39 28.35 21.92
N SER A 582 -6.69 28.48 22.11
CA SER A 582 -7.31 29.55 22.86
C SER A 582 -8.49 29.00 23.64
N LEU A 583 -8.47 29.23 24.94
CA LEU A 583 -9.54 28.88 25.86
C LEU A 583 -10.23 30.16 26.34
N THR A 584 -11.52 30.28 26.02
CA THR A 584 -12.33 31.42 26.45
C THR A 584 -13.47 30.94 27.34
N ALA A 585 -13.42 31.27 28.63
CA ALA A 585 -14.54 31.04 29.55
C ALA A 585 -15.59 32.14 29.36
N ASN A 586 -16.83 31.74 29.09
CA ASN A 586 -17.95 32.65 28.85
C ASN A 586 -18.61 33.14 30.14
N ASN A 587 -18.40 32.44 31.26
CA ASN A 587 -18.82 32.84 32.62
C ASN A 587 -20.31 33.26 32.69
N GLU A 588 -21.21 32.49 32.07
CA GLU A 588 -22.64 32.79 31.98
C GLU A 588 -23.34 32.95 33.34
N GLY A 589 -22.83 32.27 34.38
CA GLY A 589 -23.24 32.40 35.77
C GLY A 589 -22.65 33.60 36.53
N GLY A 590 -21.84 34.44 35.87
CA GLY A 590 -21.24 35.65 36.45
C GLY A 590 -19.91 35.44 37.18
N GLY A 591 -19.21 34.33 36.92
CA GLY A 591 -17.88 34.03 37.45
C GLY A 591 -16.75 34.84 36.79
N THR A 592 -15.50 34.55 37.18
CA THR A 592 -14.29 35.22 36.69
C THR A 592 -13.22 34.24 36.21
N LEU A 593 -13.60 33.05 35.74
CA LEU A 593 -12.65 32.09 35.19
C LEU A 593 -12.01 32.67 33.93
N ALA A 594 -10.68 32.54 33.81
CA ALA A 594 -9.91 32.99 32.66
C ALA A 594 -8.67 32.11 32.49
N PHE A 595 -8.22 31.95 31.24
CA PHE A 595 -7.03 31.16 30.90
C PHE A 595 -5.89 32.02 30.33
N GLY A 596 -6.17 33.27 29.98
CA GLY A 596 -5.16 34.20 29.47
C GLY A 596 -4.82 33.97 28.00
N SER A 597 -3.67 34.47 27.57
CA SER A 597 -3.19 34.35 26.19
C SER A 597 -2.31 33.12 26.00
N ASP A 598 -2.35 32.57 24.80
CA ASP A 598 -1.44 31.52 24.35
C ASP A 598 -0.02 32.03 24.16
N THR A 599 0.96 31.20 24.50
CA THR A 599 2.38 31.44 24.28
C THR A 599 3.06 30.14 23.87
N VAL A 600 3.77 30.16 22.75
CA VAL A 600 4.63 29.05 22.33
C VAL A 600 5.85 29.00 23.26
N VAL A 601 5.94 27.93 24.06
CA VAL A 601 7.06 27.69 24.98
C VAL A 601 8.21 27.01 24.23
N THR A 602 7.85 26.02 23.41
CA THR A 602 8.79 25.32 22.54
C THR A 602 8.17 25.25 21.16
N GLU A 603 8.81 25.86 20.17
CA GLU A 603 8.38 25.72 18.78
C GLU A 603 8.70 24.31 18.28
N GLY A 604 7.69 23.66 17.70
CA GLY A 604 7.86 22.36 17.06
C GLY A 604 8.67 22.52 15.78
N ARG A 605 9.76 21.76 15.67
CA ARG A 605 10.60 21.79 14.46
C ARG A 605 11.35 20.49 14.25
N TYR A 606 11.57 20.16 12.98
CA TYR A 606 12.55 19.13 12.60
C TYR A 606 13.98 19.69 12.61
N ALA A 607 14.95 18.78 12.52
CA ALA A 607 16.34 19.13 12.28
C ALA A 607 16.47 19.93 10.97
N MET A 608 17.35 20.94 10.97
CA MET A 608 17.64 21.77 9.82
C MET A 608 18.72 21.14 8.96
N ASN A 609 18.67 21.36 7.64
CA ASN A 609 19.62 20.79 6.69
C ASN A 609 20.89 21.66 6.56
N ILE A 610 21.44 22.09 7.70
CA ILE A 610 22.58 23.01 7.83
C ILE A 610 23.59 22.41 8.79
N GLU A 611 24.87 22.63 8.53
CA GLU A 611 25.98 22.25 9.41
C GLU A 611 26.99 23.39 9.55
N ALA A 612 27.59 23.48 10.74
CA ALA A 612 28.77 24.28 11.01
C ALA A 612 30.01 23.38 10.95
N VAL A 613 31.03 23.82 10.23
CA VAL A 613 32.31 23.12 10.05
C VAL A 613 33.49 24.06 10.28
N ILE A 614 34.65 23.47 10.59
CA ILE A 614 35.91 24.21 10.74
C ILE A 614 36.37 24.72 9.36
N ALA A 615 36.69 26.01 9.26
CA ALA A 615 37.31 26.60 8.07
C ALA A 615 38.51 27.46 8.47
N GLY A 616 39.70 26.85 8.45
CA GLY A 616 40.91 27.49 8.97
C GLY A 616 40.73 27.87 10.43
N ASN A 617 40.95 29.15 10.75
CA ASN A 617 40.79 29.68 12.11
C ASN A 617 39.35 30.13 12.43
N GLY A 618 38.42 30.07 11.46
CA GLY A 618 37.03 30.53 11.60
C GLY A 618 35.99 29.42 11.52
N VAL A 619 34.71 29.79 11.57
CA VAL A 619 33.58 28.87 11.38
C VAL A 619 33.01 29.06 9.98
N LYS A 620 32.74 27.97 9.28
CA LYS A 620 31.95 27.96 8.04
C LYS A 620 30.61 27.31 8.32
N ILE A 621 29.54 27.97 7.90
CA ILE A 621 28.19 27.41 7.93
C ILE A 621 27.85 27.04 6.49
N GLN A 622 27.37 25.82 6.29
CA GLN A 622 26.97 25.34 4.97
C GLN A 622 25.69 24.51 5.03
N SER A 623 24.92 24.50 3.94
CA SER A 623 23.84 23.54 3.79
C SER A 623 24.40 22.14 3.57
N VAL A 624 23.74 21.12 4.13
CA VAL A 624 24.08 19.72 3.86
C VAL A 624 23.62 19.35 2.43
N GLY A 625 22.43 19.83 2.03
CA GLY A 625 21.89 19.66 0.68
C GLY A 625 22.52 20.61 -0.35
N TYR A 626 22.39 20.22 -1.63
CA TYR A 626 22.82 21.00 -2.79
C TYR A 626 21.61 21.63 -3.49
N GLY A 627 21.81 22.75 -4.16
CA GLY A 627 20.78 23.38 -4.99
C GLY A 627 20.19 24.66 -4.41
N SER A 628 19.36 25.33 -5.21
CA SER A 628 18.76 26.61 -4.85
C SER A 628 17.76 26.53 -3.68
N SER A 629 17.15 25.36 -3.47
CA SER A 629 16.29 25.09 -2.31
C SER A 629 17.07 24.88 -1.01
N SER A 630 18.36 24.56 -1.09
CA SER A 630 19.23 24.40 0.06
C SER A 630 19.90 25.75 0.35
N GLY A 631 19.29 26.53 1.24
CA GLY A 631 19.77 27.86 1.60
C GLY A 631 19.45 28.23 3.05
N PHE A 632 20.04 29.32 3.50
CA PHE A 632 19.77 29.90 4.81
C PHE A 632 20.07 31.40 4.82
N SER A 633 19.45 32.13 5.72
CA SER A 633 19.94 33.43 6.16
C SER A 633 20.58 33.31 7.54
N ILE A 634 21.59 34.14 7.77
CA ILE A 634 22.23 34.29 9.08
C ILE A 634 22.08 35.75 9.53
N ALA A 635 21.70 35.92 10.78
CA ALA A 635 21.69 37.20 11.48
C ALA A 635 22.42 37.04 12.82
N GLN A 636 23.26 38.01 13.18
CA GLN A 636 24.00 37.98 14.43
C GLN A 636 23.77 39.24 15.27
N SER A 637 23.66 39.08 16.59
CA SER A 637 23.58 40.25 17.49
C SER A 637 24.89 41.05 17.55
N VAL A 638 26.02 40.39 17.31
CA VAL A 638 27.37 40.94 17.19
C VAL A 638 28.13 40.12 16.15
N ASP A 639 29.01 40.73 15.36
CA ASP A 639 29.82 40.00 14.38
C ASP A 639 31.04 39.29 15.02
N GLY A 640 30.78 38.39 15.97
CA GLY A 640 31.84 37.62 16.66
C GLY A 640 32.34 36.43 15.85
N LEU A 641 31.56 35.92 14.89
CA LEU A 641 32.01 34.88 13.95
C LEU A 641 32.69 35.43 12.68
N GLY A 642 32.65 36.74 12.44
CA GLY A 642 33.14 37.36 11.21
C GLY A 642 32.27 37.03 9.99
N ILE A 643 30.96 36.88 10.19
CA ILE A 643 29.97 36.58 9.18
C ILE A 643 28.97 37.74 9.12
N ALA A 644 28.93 38.48 8.02
CA ALA A 644 27.93 39.52 7.85
C ALA A 644 26.51 38.92 7.80
N ASP A 645 25.52 39.69 8.25
CA ASP A 645 24.10 39.34 8.06
C ASP A 645 23.82 39.22 6.55
N GLN A 646 23.49 38.01 6.11
CA GLN A 646 23.30 37.73 4.70
C GLN A 646 22.46 36.48 4.48
N SER A 647 21.97 36.32 3.25
CA SER A 647 21.38 35.08 2.76
C SER A 647 22.37 34.36 1.85
N ALA A 648 22.46 33.04 1.98
CA ALA A 648 23.21 32.16 1.11
C ALA A 648 22.30 31.07 0.55
N SER A 649 22.45 30.78 -0.74
CA SER A 649 21.74 29.71 -1.43
C SER A 649 22.73 28.88 -2.23
N GLY A 650 22.51 27.56 -2.29
CA GLY A 650 23.19 26.73 -3.26
C GLY A 650 22.76 27.06 -4.69
N LEU A 651 23.44 26.44 -5.64
CA LEU A 651 23.08 26.49 -7.06
C LEU A 651 22.72 25.09 -7.53
N ASP A 652 21.70 24.99 -8.38
CA ASP A 652 21.35 23.72 -9.02
C ASP A 652 22.33 23.39 -10.16
N VAL A 653 22.46 22.10 -10.48
CA VAL A 653 23.15 21.66 -11.68
C VAL A 653 22.42 22.20 -12.91
N LEU A 654 23.12 22.75 -13.89
CA LEU A 654 22.54 23.12 -15.18
C LEU A 654 23.24 22.37 -16.31
N GLY A 655 22.49 22.05 -17.35
CA GLY A 655 23.02 21.32 -18.47
C GLY A 655 21.98 20.92 -19.50
N THR A 656 22.43 20.14 -20.48
CA THR A 656 21.59 19.53 -21.52
C THR A 656 21.91 18.05 -21.62
N ILE A 657 20.93 17.23 -22.00
CA ILE A 657 21.16 15.82 -22.28
C ILE A 657 20.95 15.55 -23.77
N ASN A 658 21.99 15.10 -24.45
CA ASN A 658 22.05 14.93 -25.89
C ASN A 658 21.66 16.20 -26.68
N GLY A 659 22.03 17.37 -26.15
CA GLY A 659 21.68 18.68 -26.71
C GLY A 659 20.23 19.14 -26.46
N LEU A 660 19.40 18.30 -25.82
CA LEU A 660 18.02 18.63 -25.46
C LEU A 660 17.94 19.28 -24.07
N ALA A 661 16.86 20.03 -23.85
CA ALA A 661 16.64 20.77 -22.61
C ALA A 661 16.56 19.83 -21.39
N ALA A 662 17.15 20.27 -20.29
CA ALA A 662 17.08 19.61 -19.00
C ALA A 662 16.94 20.62 -17.86
N THR A 663 16.21 20.23 -16.81
CA THR A 663 15.98 21.02 -15.61
C THR A 663 16.80 20.45 -14.46
N GLY A 664 17.53 21.34 -13.77
CA GLY A 664 18.30 21.00 -12.59
C GLY A 664 17.51 21.15 -11.30
N LYS A 665 17.73 20.24 -10.34
CA LYS A 665 17.32 20.37 -8.93
C LYS A 665 18.41 19.77 -8.04
N GLY A 666 19.14 20.61 -7.32
CA GLY A 666 20.34 20.19 -6.61
C GLY A 666 21.32 19.53 -7.57
N GLN A 667 21.69 18.28 -7.29
CA GLN A 667 22.58 17.48 -8.13
C GLN A 667 21.85 16.63 -9.20
N LEU A 668 20.51 16.67 -9.23
CA LEU A 668 19.71 15.97 -10.24
C LEU A 668 19.54 16.84 -11.48
N LEU A 669 19.83 16.28 -12.65
CA LEU A 669 19.52 16.87 -13.94
C LEU A 669 18.49 15.98 -14.65
N GLN A 670 17.32 16.54 -14.97
CA GLN A 670 16.22 15.81 -15.59
C GLN A 670 15.91 16.37 -16.97
N GLY A 671 15.91 15.54 -18.01
CA GLY A 671 15.51 15.94 -19.35
C GLY A 671 14.01 16.26 -19.42
N THR A 672 13.64 17.24 -20.24
CA THR A 672 12.26 17.76 -20.33
C THR A 672 11.74 17.82 -21.76
N ASP A 673 12.41 17.16 -22.70
CA ASP A 673 12.05 17.19 -24.12
C ASP A 673 12.53 15.94 -24.88
N GLY A 674 11.79 15.57 -25.93
CA GLY A 674 12.12 14.49 -26.85
C GLY A 674 12.44 13.15 -26.18
N ILE A 675 13.53 12.52 -26.63
CA ILE A 675 13.98 11.20 -26.14
C ILE A 675 14.54 11.23 -24.71
N VAL A 676 14.78 12.42 -24.13
CA VAL A 676 15.30 12.56 -22.76
C VAL A 676 14.22 13.01 -21.79
N ASP A 677 12.98 13.24 -22.25
CA ASP A 677 11.89 13.69 -21.40
C ASP A 677 11.62 12.68 -20.27
N GLY A 678 11.73 13.14 -19.02
CA GLY A 678 11.62 12.30 -17.82
C GLY A 678 12.92 11.60 -17.42
N MET A 679 13.93 11.53 -18.30
CA MET A 679 15.21 10.89 -17.98
C MET A 679 15.98 11.67 -16.92
N GLY A 680 16.35 11.00 -15.82
CA GLY A 680 17.05 11.60 -14.69
C GLY A 680 18.48 11.09 -14.54
N VAL A 681 19.42 12.02 -14.40
CA VAL A 681 20.83 11.73 -14.11
C VAL A 681 21.30 12.52 -12.88
N TYR A 682 22.08 11.87 -12.03
CA TYR A 682 22.64 12.49 -10.83
C TYR A 682 24.12 12.84 -11.08
N TYR A 683 24.49 14.09 -10.82
CA TYR A 683 25.85 14.58 -11.03
C TYR A 683 26.45 15.16 -9.74
N THR A 684 27.49 14.49 -9.22
CA THR A 684 28.17 14.86 -7.97
C THR A 684 29.50 15.58 -8.18
N GLY A 685 29.84 15.92 -9.43
CA GLY A 685 31.08 16.61 -9.75
C GLY A 685 30.98 18.11 -9.49
N THR A 686 32.15 18.75 -9.36
CA THR A 686 32.27 20.20 -9.13
C THR A 686 32.68 20.97 -10.39
N THR A 687 32.98 20.26 -11.48
CA THR A 687 33.44 20.85 -12.74
C THR A 687 32.35 20.81 -13.80
N THR A 688 32.41 21.73 -14.77
CA THR A 688 31.56 21.69 -15.96
C THR A 688 32.20 20.83 -17.04
N GLY A 689 31.41 20.34 -18.00
CA GLY A 689 31.92 19.60 -19.15
C GLY A 689 30.94 18.60 -19.74
N VAL A 690 31.35 17.99 -20.85
CA VAL A 690 30.60 16.94 -21.53
C VAL A 690 31.02 15.57 -20.99
N ILE A 691 30.04 14.75 -20.65
CA ILE A 691 30.23 13.41 -20.12
C ILE A 691 29.35 12.46 -20.92
N ASP A 692 29.93 11.36 -21.40
CA ASP A 692 29.18 10.33 -22.10
C ASP A 692 28.50 9.39 -21.08
N LEU A 693 27.21 9.17 -21.31
CA LEU A 693 26.38 8.26 -20.57
C LEU A 693 25.80 7.21 -21.52
N THR A 694 26.17 5.94 -21.34
CA THR A 694 25.56 4.84 -22.10
C THR A 694 24.34 4.35 -21.33
N VAL A 695 23.16 4.45 -21.93
CA VAL A 695 21.88 3.99 -21.36
C VAL A 695 21.41 2.76 -22.10
N GLY A 696 21.17 1.69 -21.36
CA GLY A 696 20.53 0.46 -21.82
C GLY A 696 19.13 0.36 -21.25
N ILE A 697 18.11 0.72 -22.02
CA ILE A 697 16.72 0.33 -21.70
C ILE A 697 16.62 -1.19 -21.72
N GLY A 698 16.28 -1.76 -20.56
CA GLY A 698 16.12 -3.20 -20.38
C GLY A 698 14.89 -3.74 -21.12
N ILE A 699 14.85 -5.05 -21.30
CA ILE A 699 13.87 -5.74 -22.12
C ILE A 699 12.45 -5.60 -21.56
N GLY A 700 12.28 -5.58 -20.23
CA GLY A 700 10.99 -5.34 -19.59
C GLY A 700 10.43 -3.97 -19.97
N ALA A 701 11.23 -2.91 -19.82
CA ALA A 701 10.84 -1.55 -20.17
C ALA A 701 10.60 -1.38 -21.68
N ARG A 702 11.38 -2.05 -22.54
CA ARG A 702 11.16 -2.03 -23.99
C ARG A 702 9.83 -2.68 -24.37
N PHE A 703 9.52 -3.84 -23.80
CA PHE A 703 8.22 -4.49 -24.02
C PHE A 703 7.08 -3.63 -23.49
N ASP A 704 7.22 -3.01 -22.31
CA ASP A 704 6.19 -2.09 -21.81
C ASP A 704 5.90 -0.96 -22.80
N GLY A 705 6.93 -0.24 -23.26
CA GLY A 705 6.78 0.84 -24.24
C GLY A 705 6.14 0.38 -25.56
N GLN A 706 6.61 -0.74 -26.14
CA GLN A 706 6.07 -1.26 -27.40
C GLN A 706 4.63 -1.76 -27.23
N LEU A 707 4.34 -2.54 -26.18
CA LEU A 707 3.02 -3.09 -25.92
C LEU A 707 2.00 -2.01 -25.57
N SER A 708 2.44 -0.90 -24.96
CA SER A 708 1.59 0.26 -24.68
C SER A 708 0.99 0.84 -25.96
N LEU A 709 1.73 0.89 -27.08
CA LEU A 709 1.21 1.36 -28.37
C LEU A 709 0.04 0.50 -28.88
N PHE A 710 0.02 -0.79 -28.54
CA PHE A 710 -1.05 -1.71 -28.93
C PHE A 710 -2.22 -1.72 -27.95
N THR A 711 -1.92 -1.67 -26.65
CA THR A 711 -2.87 -1.95 -25.55
C THR A 711 -3.42 -0.71 -24.86
N ASN A 712 -2.92 0.50 -25.17
CA ASN A 712 -3.41 1.72 -24.53
C ASN A 712 -4.95 1.84 -24.69
N PRO A 713 -5.70 2.00 -23.59
CA PRO A 713 -7.16 1.97 -23.63
C PRO A 713 -7.79 3.17 -24.36
N ILE A 714 -7.03 4.23 -24.62
CA ILE A 714 -7.49 5.45 -25.28
C ILE A 714 -6.97 5.51 -26.72
N THR A 715 -5.67 5.33 -26.93
CA THR A 715 -5.01 5.55 -28.23
C THR A 715 -4.43 4.28 -28.87
N GLY A 716 -4.59 3.12 -28.22
CA GLY A 716 -3.97 1.88 -28.64
C GLY A 716 -4.48 1.38 -29.99
N LEU A 717 -3.60 0.73 -30.76
CA LEU A 717 -3.95 0.22 -32.09
C LEU A 717 -5.08 -0.82 -32.07
N PHE A 718 -5.14 -1.67 -31.03
CA PHE A 718 -6.25 -2.62 -30.87
C PHE A 718 -7.56 -1.92 -30.54
N GLN A 719 -7.53 -0.91 -29.65
CA GLN A 719 -8.72 -0.13 -29.32
C GLN A 719 -9.28 0.58 -30.56
N ASN A 720 -8.41 1.21 -31.35
CA ASN A 720 -8.81 1.87 -32.59
C ASN A 720 -9.41 0.88 -33.60
N ARG A 721 -8.84 -0.33 -33.73
CA ARG A 721 -9.36 -1.35 -34.63
C ARG A 721 -10.69 -1.95 -34.14
N GLN A 722 -10.84 -2.14 -32.84
CA GLN A 722 -12.08 -2.60 -32.21
C GLN A 722 -13.20 -1.58 -32.41
N GLN A 723 -12.93 -0.28 -32.22
CA GLN A 723 -13.90 0.77 -32.49
C GLN A 723 -14.34 0.79 -33.96
N ALA A 724 -13.39 0.64 -34.90
CA ALA A 724 -13.71 0.58 -36.31
C ALA A 724 -14.58 -0.65 -36.67
N SER A 725 -14.36 -1.81 -36.04
CA SER A 725 -15.22 -2.99 -36.22
C SER A 725 -16.59 -2.80 -35.56
N MET A 726 -16.67 -2.12 -34.41
CA MET A 726 -17.94 -1.75 -33.78
C MET A 726 -18.78 -0.85 -34.68
N ASP A 727 -18.18 0.15 -35.32
CA ASP A 727 -18.88 1.05 -36.23
C ASP A 727 -19.42 0.30 -37.47
N ILE A 728 -18.68 -0.71 -37.97
CA ILE A 728 -19.15 -1.59 -39.05
C ILE A 728 -20.30 -2.47 -38.56
N TYR A 729 -20.19 -3.05 -37.36
CA TYR A 729 -21.22 -3.87 -36.74
C TYR A 729 -22.52 -3.08 -36.56
N THR A 730 -22.47 -1.87 -36.04
CA THR A 730 -23.67 -1.02 -35.85
C THR A 730 -24.28 -0.64 -37.19
N THR A 731 -23.45 -0.29 -38.19
CA THR A 731 -23.93 0.01 -39.55
C THR A 731 -24.62 -1.21 -40.19
N LEU A 732 -24.08 -2.41 -39.99
CA LEU A 732 -24.70 -3.65 -40.46
C LEU A 732 -26.01 -3.94 -39.72
N ALA A 733 -26.05 -3.71 -38.40
CA ALA A 733 -27.26 -3.87 -37.59
C ALA A 733 -28.40 -2.97 -38.09
N ASP A 734 -28.10 -1.69 -38.36
CA ASP A 734 -29.07 -0.74 -38.91
C ASP A 734 -29.57 -1.17 -40.30
N ARG A 735 -28.65 -1.66 -41.15
CA ARG A 735 -29.01 -2.16 -42.48
C ARG A 735 -29.89 -3.42 -42.41
N ILE A 736 -29.57 -4.35 -41.50
CA ILE A 736 -30.36 -5.56 -41.26
C ILE A 736 -31.77 -5.18 -40.82
N ALA A 737 -31.90 -4.27 -39.85
CA ALA A 737 -33.20 -3.77 -39.39
C ALA A 737 -34.01 -3.10 -40.53
N ALA A 738 -33.34 -2.31 -41.38
CA ALA A 738 -33.98 -1.70 -42.54
C ALA A 738 -34.44 -2.74 -43.59
N MET A 739 -33.61 -3.75 -43.88
CA MET A 739 -33.96 -4.84 -44.81
C MET A 739 -35.12 -5.69 -44.27
N GLU A 740 -35.14 -6.00 -42.97
CA GLU A 740 -36.23 -6.71 -42.32
C GLU A 740 -37.54 -5.93 -42.38
N ALA A 741 -37.51 -4.63 -42.07
CA ALA A 741 -38.68 -3.75 -42.20
C ALA A 741 -39.19 -3.69 -43.64
N GLN A 742 -38.29 -3.55 -44.63
CA GLN A 742 -38.65 -3.55 -46.04
C GLN A 742 -39.26 -4.88 -46.48
N MET A 743 -38.71 -6.01 -46.05
CA MET A 743 -39.24 -7.34 -46.33
C MET A 743 -40.65 -7.52 -45.75
N VAL A 744 -40.92 -7.00 -44.55
CA VAL A 744 -42.26 -7.02 -43.95
C VAL A 744 -43.24 -6.21 -44.79
N SER A 745 -42.91 -4.96 -45.14
CA SER A 745 -43.78 -4.12 -45.97
C SER A 745 -44.01 -4.71 -47.37
N GLN A 746 -42.99 -5.30 -47.99
CA GLN A 746 -43.14 -5.95 -49.29
C GLN A 746 -43.98 -7.22 -49.19
N ARG A 747 -43.82 -8.01 -48.14
CA ARG A 747 -44.69 -9.17 -47.88
C ARG A 747 -46.15 -8.73 -47.77
N GLU A 748 -46.44 -7.69 -47.00
CA GLU A 748 -47.80 -7.14 -46.87
C GLU A 748 -48.37 -6.65 -48.22
N LEU A 749 -47.57 -5.91 -48.99
CA LEU A 749 -47.97 -5.43 -50.31
C LEU A 749 -48.26 -6.58 -51.26
N LEU A 750 -47.35 -7.55 -51.36
CA LEU A 750 -47.51 -8.72 -52.22
C LEU A 750 -48.72 -9.54 -51.79
N THR A 751 -48.89 -9.81 -50.48
CA THR A 751 -50.07 -10.51 -49.95
C THR A 751 -51.37 -9.80 -50.30
N ARG A 752 -51.42 -8.46 -50.20
CA ARG A 752 -52.59 -7.67 -50.62
C ARG A 752 -52.84 -7.78 -52.11
N GLN A 753 -51.82 -7.61 -52.96
CA GLN A 753 -51.93 -7.73 -54.41
C GLN A 753 -52.42 -9.13 -54.82
N PHE A 754 -51.89 -10.19 -54.20
CA PHE A 754 -52.34 -11.57 -54.44
C PHE A 754 -53.79 -11.79 -53.96
N THR A 755 -54.19 -11.20 -52.84
CA THR A 755 -55.58 -11.27 -52.34
C THR A 755 -56.55 -10.54 -53.27
N GLU A 756 -56.18 -9.34 -53.74
CA GLU A 756 -56.98 -8.57 -54.71
C GLU A 756 -57.10 -9.32 -56.04
N MET A 757 -56.00 -9.90 -56.55
CA MET A 757 -56.04 -10.75 -57.74
C MET A 757 -56.95 -11.97 -57.54
N GLN A 758 -56.91 -12.63 -56.37
CA GLN A 758 -57.83 -13.73 -56.06
C GLN A 758 -59.30 -13.29 -56.06
N GLN A 759 -59.62 -12.11 -55.51
CA GLN A 759 -60.98 -11.58 -55.52
C GLN A 759 -61.45 -11.26 -56.94
N VAL A 760 -60.60 -10.65 -57.77
CA VAL A 760 -60.88 -10.39 -59.19
C VAL A 760 -61.08 -11.69 -59.95
N LEU A 761 -60.21 -12.68 -59.76
CA LEU A 761 -60.33 -14.00 -60.39
C LEU A 761 -61.60 -14.74 -59.94
N SER A 762 -61.96 -14.67 -58.65
CA SER A 762 -63.22 -15.23 -58.12
C SER A 762 -64.46 -14.50 -58.69
N GLY A 763 -64.37 -13.19 -58.91
CA GLY A 763 -65.42 -12.39 -59.57
C GLY A 763 -65.57 -12.73 -61.06
N LEU A 764 -64.45 -12.96 -61.75
CA LEU A 764 -64.42 -13.42 -63.14
C LEU A 764 -64.96 -14.84 -63.27
N GLN A 765 -64.64 -15.74 -62.34
CA GLN A 765 -65.23 -17.08 -62.27
C GLN A 765 -66.73 -17.02 -62.07
N ARG A 766 -67.23 -16.22 -61.12
CA ARG A 766 -68.68 -16.01 -60.93
C ARG A 766 -69.37 -15.42 -62.16
N SER A 767 -68.71 -14.49 -62.86
CA SER A 767 -69.22 -13.92 -64.11
C SER A 767 -69.23 -14.96 -65.25
N GLY A 768 -68.22 -15.82 -65.31
CA GLY A 768 -68.14 -16.95 -66.23
C GLY A 768 -69.20 -18.01 -65.95
N ASP A 769 -69.45 -18.33 -64.68
CA ASP A 769 -70.50 -19.25 -64.23
C ASP A 769 -71.89 -18.66 -64.55
N PHE A 770 -72.09 -17.36 -64.34
CA PHE A 770 -73.31 -16.65 -64.71
C PHE A 770 -73.55 -16.66 -66.23
N LEU A 771 -72.52 -16.35 -67.04
CA LEU A 771 -72.59 -16.44 -68.50
C LEU A 771 -72.88 -17.87 -68.96
N THR A 772 -72.25 -18.86 -68.33
CA THR A 772 -72.48 -20.29 -68.61
C THR A 772 -73.90 -20.69 -68.27
N ALA A 773 -74.44 -20.26 -67.12
CA ALA A 773 -75.83 -20.48 -66.74
C ALA A 773 -76.81 -19.81 -67.71
N GLN A 774 -76.51 -18.60 -68.17
CA GLN A 774 -77.34 -17.85 -69.12
C GLN A 774 -77.31 -18.47 -70.53
N ILE A 775 -76.15 -18.95 -70.99
CA ILE A 775 -76.00 -19.72 -72.23
C ILE A 775 -76.77 -21.04 -72.14
N ASN A 776 -76.67 -21.75 -71.01
CA ASN A 776 -77.42 -22.99 -70.79
C ASN A 776 -78.94 -22.74 -70.76
N ALA A 777 -79.39 -21.63 -70.17
CA ALA A 777 -80.80 -21.24 -70.18
C ALA A 777 -81.31 -20.82 -71.57
N GLN A 778 -80.47 -20.20 -72.41
CA GLN A 778 -80.79 -19.91 -73.81
C GLN A 778 -80.86 -21.18 -74.67
N ASN A 779 -79.93 -22.11 -74.47
CA ASN A 779 -79.92 -23.40 -75.16
C ASN A 779 -81.12 -24.28 -74.77
N ALA A 780 -81.60 -24.19 -73.53
CA ALA A 780 -82.81 -24.89 -73.08
C ALA A 780 -84.12 -24.27 -73.62
N ARG A 781 -84.10 -23.06 -74.19
CA ARG A 781 -85.26 -22.44 -74.85
C ARG A 781 -85.31 -22.65 -76.36
N ASN A 782 -84.22 -23.12 -76.98
CA ASN A 782 -84.09 -23.36 -78.42
C ASN A 782 -84.15 -24.86 -78.80
N ASN A 783 -84.46 -25.73 -77.84
CA ASN A 783 -84.97 -27.09 -78.03
C ASN A 783 -86.37 -27.15 -77.41
#